data_AF-A0A6F7PSA2-F1
#
_entry.id   AF-A0A6F7PSA2-F1
#
_cell.length_a   1.000
_cell.length_b   1.000
_cell.length_c   1.000
_cell.angle_alpha   90.00
_cell.angle_beta   90.00
_cell.angle_gamma   90.00
#
_symmetry.space_group_name_H-M   'P 1'
#
loop_
_entity.id
_entity.type
_entity.pdbx_description
1 polymer ?
#
loop_
_entity_poly.entity_id
_entity_poly.type
_entity_poly.pdbx_seq_one_letter_code
_entity_poly.pdbx_strand_id
1 'polypeptide(L)'
;MAHLVVDGLAASDGSWSLPILVTDMNIQRNLYVRGDLHIGGLMMRLVDEIDVTRDWSDHALWWPEKRRWLQHTRSTLDQCGVTADTKLEFTPMHKDARVQLPDNQIIEARLDFSVNAFKATQKLCRDLGIRHSEELGLKRLIPPDILRKGTYEAENSSGPQPIRPGEESVGPMTLRKATPIFASQTQIDGRMRRGQSPALSTSGHIFNAHEMGTLPRHGTLPRGASPSPGAYNVTMSRVPIMPSISFCEGLENEQFDMALVHTPRQAANRDMVVFRPQNYVEKAALNRGWLDSSRSLMEQGVFEGDIVLLRFKFMTFFDLNPKYDPVRINQLYEQAKWSILLDEFDHTEEEATLFASLQLQATLQRDSPEPEGPVKDDVDMMLDELEQNLDAAALGRRSDLMQVPELADYLKYMKPKKIAAFKGFKRAFFSFRDLYLSYYQTSNDINQAPLGHFSLKGCEVSPDVSVSQGKYQIKLLVPTAEGMTDFVLKCDTEHQYARWMAACRLASRGKSMADSSYPQEVESIKNLLHMQSATNGRNENSTARRSSPVKLPSDFNVDEYVSQRYVRKARSKQALQQRVADAHANVRQLSSTEAKLQYIRAWQALPEHGMHYFIVRFRNGRKADLIGVAINRLVKMNMDNGESIKTWRFANMKKWHVNWEIRHLKIQFEDEDIEFKPLSADCKIVHEFIGGYIFLTMRSKEQNQTLNEELFHKLTGGWG
;
A
#
# COMPACT_ATOMS: atom_id res chain seq x y z
N MET A 1 9.34 -87.41 0.45
CA MET A 1 10.23 -86.49 1.18
C MET A 1 10.46 -85.30 0.26
N ALA A 2 9.65 -84.24 0.35
CA ALA A 2 9.61 -83.24 1.42
C ALA A 2 10.51 -82.03 1.08
N HIS A 3 9.83 -80.88 0.91
CA HIS A 3 10.30 -79.50 1.05
C HIS A 3 11.35 -78.94 0.07
N LEU A 4 10.88 -78.08 -0.83
CA LEU A 4 11.27 -76.66 -0.92
C LEU A 4 10.30 -75.94 -1.87
N VAL A 5 9.07 -75.75 -1.42
CA VAL A 5 8.23 -74.64 -1.90
C VAL A 5 8.76 -73.43 -1.16
N VAL A 6 9.53 -72.59 -1.85
CA VAL A 6 9.90 -71.27 -1.34
C VAL A 6 8.64 -70.43 -1.38
N ASP A 7 8.31 -69.85 -0.23
CA ASP A 7 7.14 -69.01 0.01
C ASP A 7 6.90 -68.00 -1.11
N GLY A 8 5.63 -67.83 -1.45
CA GLY A 8 5.17 -66.85 -2.41
C GLY A 8 5.74 -65.47 -2.08
N LEU A 9 6.36 -64.85 -3.09
CA LEU A 9 6.48 -63.40 -3.16
C LEU A 9 5.07 -62.83 -2.98
N ALA A 10 4.77 -62.34 -1.77
CA ALA A 10 3.60 -61.53 -1.53
C ALA A 10 3.64 -60.42 -2.58
N ALA A 11 2.62 -60.36 -3.45
CA ALA A 11 2.44 -59.25 -4.36
C ALA A 11 2.51 -57.99 -3.49
N SER A 12 3.54 -57.15 -3.66
CA SER A 12 3.58 -55.87 -2.96
C SER A 12 2.32 -55.15 -3.40
N ASP A 13 1.42 -54.86 -2.48
CA ASP A 13 0.11 -54.25 -2.75
C ASP A 13 0.21 -52.79 -3.25
N GLY A 14 1.43 -52.36 -3.57
CA GLY A 14 1.80 -51.01 -3.99
C GLY A 14 1.78 -50.01 -2.84
N SER A 15 1.59 -50.46 -1.60
CA SER A 15 1.58 -49.57 -0.45
C SER A 15 2.99 -49.21 0.01
N TRP A 16 3.14 -47.99 0.52
CA TRP A 16 4.39 -47.45 1.04
C TRP A 16 4.11 -46.55 2.24
N SER A 17 5.11 -46.36 3.10
CA SER A 17 4.99 -45.56 4.32
C SER A 17 5.17 -44.08 4.03
N LEU A 18 4.19 -43.25 4.37
CA LEU A 18 4.22 -41.80 4.26
C LEU A 18 4.35 -41.15 5.65
N PRO A 19 5.50 -40.53 5.96
CA PRO A 19 5.65 -39.81 7.22
C PRO A 19 4.96 -38.44 7.17
N ILE A 20 4.13 -38.16 8.18
CA ILE A 20 3.40 -36.90 8.35
C ILE A 20 3.62 -36.36 9.77
N LEU A 21 4.05 -35.10 9.87
CA LEU A 21 4.20 -34.38 11.13
C LEU A 21 2.98 -33.51 11.42
N VAL A 22 2.29 -33.77 12.53
CA VAL A 22 1.24 -32.90 13.08
C VAL A 22 1.92 -31.80 13.88
N THR A 23 2.01 -30.62 13.29
CA THR A 23 2.92 -29.55 13.75
C THR A 23 2.58 -28.97 15.12
N ASP A 24 1.29 -28.77 15.43
CA ASP A 24 0.82 -28.15 16.66
C ASP A 24 0.83 -29.12 17.86
N MET A 25 0.79 -30.43 17.59
CA MET A 25 0.92 -31.48 18.61
C MET A 25 2.33 -32.03 18.73
N ASN A 26 3.21 -31.72 17.77
CA ASN A 26 4.54 -32.30 17.64
C ASN A 26 4.52 -33.85 17.62
N ILE A 27 3.57 -34.40 16.86
CA ILE A 27 3.38 -35.86 16.71
C ILE A 27 3.69 -36.25 15.28
N GLN A 28 4.54 -37.27 15.10
CA GLN A 28 4.76 -37.89 13.80
C GLN A 28 3.92 -39.16 13.68
N ARG A 29 3.31 -39.35 12.50
CA ARG A 29 2.59 -40.56 12.10
C ARG A 29 3.13 -41.06 10.77
N ASN A 30 3.19 -42.38 10.62
CA ASN A 30 3.67 -43.03 9.40
C ASN A 30 2.53 -43.88 8.85
N LEU A 31 1.83 -43.37 7.84
CA LEU A 31 0.68 -44.03 7.25
C LEU A 31 1.10 -44.90 6.08
N TYR A 32 0.63 -46.15 6.03
CA TYR A 32 0.75 -46.97 4.81
C TYR A 32 -0.32 -46.56 3.80
N VAL A 33 0.12 -46.03 2.67
CA VAL A 33 -0.72 -45.42 1.63
C VAL A 33 -0.42 -45.99 0.26
N ARG A 34 -1.34 -45.81 -0.69
CA ARG A 34 -1.16 -46.13 -2.11
C ARG A 34 -1.28 -44.86 -2.94
N GLY A 35 -0.67 -44.83 -4.12
CA GLY A 35 -0.65 -43.66 -5.01
C GLY A 35 -2.03 -43.15 -5.45
N ASP A 36 -3.03 -44.03 -5.49
CA ASP A 36 -4.43 -43.75 -5.81
C ASP A 36 -5.25 -43.18 -4.63
N LEU A 37 -4.69 -43.14 -3.41
CA LEU A 37 -5.33 -42.47 -2.28
C LEU A 37 -5.42 -40.97 -2.55
N HIS A 38 -6.59 -40.39 -2.30
CA HIS A 38 -6.79 -38.94 -2.43
C HIS A 38 -6.40 -38.20 -1.15
N ILE A 39 -6.00 -36.93 -1.28
CA ILE A 39 -5.54 -36.09 -0.18
C ILE A 39 -6.54 -36.02 0.98
N GLY A 40 -7.83 -35.88 0.69
CA GLY A 40 -8.87 -35.87 1.74
C GLY A 40 -8.95 -37.19 2.51
N GLY A 41 -8.80 -38.33 1.83
CA GLY A 41 -8.79 -39.65 2.45
C GLY A 41 -7.54 -39.87 3.30
N LEU A 42 -6.40 -39.32 2.88
CA LEU A 42 -5.19 -39.29 3.69
C LEU A 42 -5.39 -38.50 4.99
N MET A 43 -6.01 -37.32 4.92
CA MET A 43 -6.32 -36.50 6.09
C MET A 43 -7.26 -37.22 7.07
N MET A 44 -8.32 -37.87 6.57
CA MET A 44 -9.24 -38.64 7.40
C MET A 44 -8.52 -39.78 8.14
N ARG A 45 -7.72 -40.58 7.42
CA ARG A 45 -6.94 -41.67 8.03
C ARG A 45 -5.95 -41.17 9.09
N LEU A 46 -5.32 -40.02 8.83
CA LEU A 46 -4.41 -39.40 9.78
C LEU A 46 -5.14 -38.99 11.07
N VAL A 47 -6.31 -38.36 10.95
CA VAL A 47 -7.12 -37.95 12.10
C VAL A 47 -7.58 -39.16 12.91
N ASP A 48 -8.01 -40.24 12.24
CA ASP A 48 -8.41 -41.50 12.89
C ASP A 48 -7.23 -42.13 13.68
N GLU A 49 -5.99 -42.04 13.18
CA GLU A 49 -4.79 -42.59 13.86
C GLU A 49 -4.26 -41.71 15.01
N ILE A 50 -4.57 -40.41 15.00
CA ILE A 50 -4.17 -39.50 16.09
C ILE A 50 -5.00 -39.76 17.36
N ASP A 51 -6.22 -40.30 17.22
CA ASP A 51 -7.17 -40.65 18.30
C ASP A 51 -7.35 -39.52 19.33
N VAL A 52 -7.45 -38.28 18.85
CA VAL A 52 -7.70 -37.09 19.65
C VAL A 52 -8.95 -36.38 19.14
N THR A 53 -9.96 -36.28 20.00
CA THR A 53 -11.19 -35.54 19.70
C THR A 53 -10.93 -34.03 19.75
N ARG A 54 -10.79 -33.42 18.57
CA ARG A 54 -10.67 -31.97 18.40
C ARG A 54 -11.17 -31.52 17.03
N ASP A 55 -11.28 -30.21 16.85
CA ASP A 55 -11.53 -29.63 15.53
C ASP A 55 -10.25 -29.62 14.68
N TRP A 56 -10.35 -30.19 13.47
CA TRP A 56 -9.30 -30.31 12.46
C TRP A 56 -9.63 -29.52 11.20
N SER A 57 -10.73 -28.74 11.18
CA SER A 57 -11.20 -28.01 10.00
C SER A 57 -10.22 -26.94 9.51
N ASP A 58 -9.37 -26.42 10.40
CA ASP A 58 -8.32 -25.46 10.10
C ASP A 58 -7.01 -26.13 9.67
N HIS A 59 -6.92 -27.46 9.61
CA HIS A 59 -5.68 -28.16 9.25
C HIS A 59 -5.64 -28.56 7.78
N ALA A 60 -4.48 -28.39 7.15
CA ALA A 60 -4.22 -28.86 5.81
C ALA A 60 -2.82 -29.46 5.69
N LEU A 61 -2.60 -30.22 4.61
CA LEU A 61 -1.32 -30.82 4.30
C LEU A 61 -0.41 -29.81 3.58
N TRP A 62 0.75 -29.58 4.17
CA TRP A 62 1.84 -28.76 3.65
C TRP A 62 2.99 -29.67 3.23
N TRP A 63 3.59 -29.38 2.07
CA TRP A 63 4.78 -30.07 1.58
C TRP A 63 5.98 -29.11 1.66
N PRO A 64 6.83 -29.22 2.70
CA PRO A 64 7.93 -28.28 2.95
C PRO A 64 8.97 -28.23 1.83
N GLU A 65 9.31 -29.39 1.25
CA GLU A 65 10.34 -29.50 0.21
C GLU A 65 9.91 -28.80 -1.08
N LYS A 66 8.67 -29.03 -1.52
CA LYS A 66 8.09 -28.36 -2.71
C LYS A 66 7.51 -26.98 -2.39
N ARG A 67 7.42 -26.61 -1.11
CA ARG A 67 6.85 -25.36 -0.61
C ARG A 67 5.49 -25.07 -1.22
N ARG A 68 4.57 -25.99 -1.03
CA ARG A 68 3.20 -25.87 -1.53
C ARG A 68 2.21 -26.54 -0.59
N TRP A 69 1.00 -26.02 -0.58
CA TRP A 69 -0.12 -26.66 0.05
C TRP A 69 -0.74 -27.71 -0.86
N LEU A 70 -1.24 -28.80 -0.27
CA LEU A 70 -2.01 -29.83 -0.95
C LEU A 70 -3.51 -29.52 -0.78
N GLN A 71 -3.99 -28.49 -1.46
CA GLN A 71 -5.35 -27.95 -1.27
C GLN A 71 -6.46 -28.73 -1.97
N HIS A 72 -6.12 -29.49 -3.02
CA HIS A 72 -7.10 -30.24 -3.81
C HIS A 72 -7.38 -31.59 -3.17
N THR A 73 -8.34 -31.63 -2.25
CA THR A 73 -8.69 -32.83 -1.46
C THR A 73 -9.09 -34.04 -2.30
N ARG A 74 -9.54 -33.83 -3.55
CA ARG A 74 -9.92 -34.88 -4.50
C ARG A 74 -8.76 -35.42 -5.35
N SER A 75 -7.63 -34.72 -5.37
CA SER A 75 -6.45 -35.18 -6.13
C SER A 75 -5.81 -36.38 -5.45
N THR A 76 -5.32 -37.33 -6.24
CA THR A 76 -4.57 -38.48 -5.72
C THR A 76 -3.14 -38.11 -5.34
N LEU A 77 -2.48 -38.94 -4.52
CA LEU A 77 -1.07 -38.78 -4.19
C LEU A 77 -0.21 -38.79 -5.46
N ASP A 78 -0.50 -39.69 -6.41
CA ASP A 78 0.19 -39.74 -7.72
C ASP A 78 -0.01 -38.47 -8.54
N GLN A 79 -1.23 -37.92 -8.60
CA GLN A 79 -1.51 -36.66 -9.30
C GLN A 79 -0.77 -35.47 -8.67
N CYS A 80 -0.58 -35.50 -7.35
CA CYS A 80 0.20 -34.50 -6.61
C CYS A 80 1.71 -34.74 -6.72
N GLY A 81 2.14 -35.91 -7.19
CA GLY A 81 3.54 -36.35 -7.25
C GLY A 81 4.13 -36.76 -5.89
N VAL A 82 3.30 -37.09 -4.90
CA VAL A 82 3.74 -37.51 -3.56
C VAL A 82 4.22 -38.95 -3.63
N THR A 83 5.44 -39.19 -3.16
CA THR A 83 6.17 -40.47 -3.20
C THR A 83 6.62 -40.91 -1.81
N ALA A 84 7.22 -42.11 -1.69
CA ALA A 84 7.62 -42.70 -0.41
C ALA A 84 8.70 -41.93 0.37
N ASP A 85 9.48 -41.10 -0.30
CA ASP A 85 10.47 -40.19 0.28
C ASP A 85 9.89 -38.82 0.67
N THR A 86 8.63 -38.55 0.29
CA THR A 86 7.97 -37.28 0.60
C THR A 86 7.69 -37.17 2.09
N LYS A 87 7.99 -35.99 2.63
CA LYS A 87 7.71 -35.62 4.02
C LYS A 87 6.64 -34.53 4.03
N LEU A 88 5.52 -34.81 4.69
CA LEU A 88 4.41 -33.85 4.80
C LEU A 88 4.26 -33.33 6.22
N GLU A 89 3.68 -32.14 6.33
CA GLU A 89 3.26 -31.53 7.58
C GLU A 89 1.74 -31.36 7.56
N PHE A 90 1.06 -31.81 8.61
CA PHE A 90 -0.34 -31.49 8.87
C PHE A 90 -0.37 -30.33 9.85
N THR A 91 -0.79 -29.15 9.38
CA THR A 91 -0.62 -27.89 10.10
C THR A 91 -1.87 -27.03 9.99
N PRO A 92 -2.19 -26.23 11.04
CA PRO A 92 -3.17 -25.16 10.93
C PRO A 92 -2.84 -24.22 9.77
N MET A 93 -3.87 -23.84 9.00
CA MET A 93 -3.82 -22.84 7.94
C MET A 93 -3.82 -21.45 8.54
N HIS A 94 -4.65 -21.20 9.57
CA HIS A 94 -4.61 -19.94 10.30
C HIS A 94 -3.53 -19.95 11.38
N LYS A 95 -2.64 -18.97 11.32
CA LYS A 95 -1.52 -18.81 12.26
C LYS A 95 -1.41 -17.35 12.71
N ASP A 96 -0.83 -17.14 13.88
CA ASP A 96 -0.60 -15.78 14.39
C ASP A 96 0.62 -15.16 13.72
N ALA A 97 0.41 -13.96 13.17
CA ALA A 97 1.45 -13.14 12.56
C ALA A 97 1.49 -11.78 13.25
N ARG A 98 2.69 -11.22 13.40
CA ARG A 98 2.84 -9.83 13.84
C ARG A 98 2.79 -8.93 12.62
N VAL A 99 1.75 -8.13 12.50
CA VAL A 99 1.58 -7.20 11.38
C VAL A 99 1.97 -5.81 11.84
N GLN A 100 2.98 -5.22 11.24
CA GLN A 100 3.26 -3.80 11.41
C GLN A 100 2.43 -3.00 10.42
N LEU A 101 1.54 -2.16 10.94
CA LEU A 101 0.70 -1.24 10.18
C LEU A 101 1.50 -0.03 9.66
N PRO A 102 0.96 0.74 8.70
CA PRO A 102 1.59 1.97 8.21
C PRO A 102 1.93 3.02 9.28
N ASP A 103 1.17 3.06 10.37
CA ASP A 103 1.40 3.92 11.54
C ASP A 103 2.45 3.38 12.53
N ASN A 104 3.16 2.32 12.14
CA ASN A 104 4.16 1.58 12.91
C ASN A 104 3.64 0.81 14.14
N GLN A 105 2.34 0.78 14.39
CA GLN A 105 1.76 -0.15 15.37
C GLN A 105 2.01 -1.59 14.93
N ILE A 106 2.33 -2.46 15.88
CA ILE A 106 2.42 -3.91 15.65
C ILE A 106 1.20 -4.54 16.30
N ILE A 107 0.37 -5.18 15.48
CA ILE A 107 -0.78 -5.96 15.92
C ILE A 107 -0.48 -7.44 15.77
N GLU A 108 -1.06 -8.26 16.63
CA GLU A 108 -1.11 -9.72 16.44
C GLU A 108 -2.38 -10.03 15.66
N ALA A 109 -2.22 -10.59 14.46
CA ALA A 109 -3.32 -10.92 13.57
C ALA A 109 -3.28 -12.39 13.19
N ARG A 110 -4.44 -13.06 13.26
CA ARG A 110 -4.60 -14.45 12.84
C ARG A 110 -4.84 -14.51 11.33
N LEU A 111 -3.76 -14.69 10.58
CA LEU A 111 -3.79 -14.74 9.11
C LEU A 111 -3.94 -16.18 8.61
N ASP A 112 -4.54 -16.34 7.44
CA ASP A 112 -4.54 -17.60 6.71
C ASP A 112 -3.27 -17.70 5.86
N PHE A 113 -2.40 -18.64 6.20
CA PHE A 113 -1.10 -18.86 5.54
C PHE A 113 -1.19 -19.79 4.32
N SER A 114 -2.40 -20.29 4.01
CA SER A 114 -2.68 -21.19 2.90
C SER A 114 -3.23 -20.47 1.67
N VAL A 115 -3.95 -19.37 1.85
CA VAL A 115 -4.44 -18.55 0.74
C VAL A 115 -3.34 -17.63 0.20
N ASN A 116 -3.51 -17.16 -1.03
CA ASN A 116 -2.58 -16.21 -1.63
C ASN A 116 -2.50 -14.89 -0.82
N ALA A 117 -1.36 -14.20 -0.93
CA ALA A 117 -1.10 -13.01 -0.13
C ALA A 117 -2.11 -11.88 -0.43
N PHE A 118 -2.69 -11.84 -1.64
CA PHE A 118 -3.78 -10.91 -1.96
C PHE A 118 -5.01 -11.15 -1.09
N LYS A 119 -5.50 -12.39 -1.01
CA LYS A 119 -6.63 -12.77 -0.16
C LYS A 119 -6.35 -12.62 1.33
N ALA A 120 -5.14 -12.95 1.76
CA ALA A 120 -4.70 -12.68 3.14
C ALA A 120 -4.75 -11.17 3.45
N THR A 121 -4.32 -10.32 2.50
CA THR A 121 -4.40 -8.85 2.61
C THR A 121 -5.84 -8.36 2.63
N GLN A 122 -6.72 -8.89 1.78
CA GLN A 122 -8.15 -8.54 1.74
C GLN A 122 -8.84 -8.86 3.08
N LYS A 123 -8.60 -10.06 3.61
CA LYS A 123 -9.15 -10.47 4.92
C LYS A 123 -8.65 -9.55 6.03
N LEU A 124 -7.34 -9.33 6.11
CA LEU A 124 -6.74 -8.43 7.08
C LEU A 124 -7.30 -6.99 6.98
N CYS A 125 -7.42 -6.43 5.76
CA CYS A 125 -7.96 -5.09 5.56
C CYS A 125 -9.42 -5.00 5.98
N ARG A 126 -10.24 -6.02 5.66
CA ARG A 126 -11.63 -6.10 6.11
C ARG A 126 -11.72 -6.12 7.63
N ASP A 127 -10.89 -6.93 8.29
CA ASP A 127 -10.87 -7.04 9.76
C ASP A 127 -10.40 -5.72 10.42
N LEU A 128 -9.62 -4.90 9.71
CA LEU A 128 -9.17 -3.57 10.13
C LEU A 128 -10.11 -2.41 9.73
N GLY A 129 -11.19 -2.67 8.99
CA GLY A 129 -12.07 -1.61 8.47
C GLY A 129 -11.44 -0.75 7.36
N ILE A 130 -10.53 -1.32 6.55
CA ILE A 130 -9.87 -0.66 5.42
C ILE A 130 -10.54 -1.11 4.11
N ARG A 131 -11.25 -0.21 3.43
CA ARG A 131 -11.77 -0.45 2.07
C ARG A 131 -10.64 -0.44 1.03
N HIS A 132 -10.94 -0.93 -0.19
CA HIS A 132 -10.01 -0.91 -1.33
C HIS A 132 -8.66 -1.59 -1.04
N SER A 133 -8.71 -2.79 -0.46
CA SER A 133 -7.53 -3.58 -0.09
C SER A 133 -6.54 -3.85 -1.23
N GLU A 134 -6.98 -3.77 -2.48
CA GLU A 134 -6.14 -3.91 -3.68
C GLU A 134 -5.07 -2.83 -3.83
N GLU A 135 -5.19 -1.70 -3.11
CA GLU A 135 -4.18 -0.65 -3.03
C GLU A 135 -3.03 -1.02 -2.10
N LEU A 136 -3.25 -2.00 -1.20
CA LEU A 136 -2.31 -2.45 -0.18
C LEU A 136 -1.66 -3.78 -0.56
N GLY A 137 -0.58 -4.10 0.14
CA GLY A 137 0.04 -5.41 0.08
C GLY A 137 0.83 -5.73 1.34
N LEU A 138 1.15 -7.01 1.49
CA LEU A 138 2.06 -7.48 2.51
C LEU A 138 3.51 -7.42 2.01
N LYS A 139 4.41 -7.02 2.90
CA LYS A 139 5.83 -6.85 2.63
C LYS A 139 6.64 -7.44 3.80
N ARG A 140 7.82 -7.97 3.54
CA ARG A 140 8.75 -8.43 4.58
C ARG A 140 9.34 -7.23 5.32
N LEU A 141 9.53 -7.39 6.63
CA LEU A 141 10.41 -6.51 7.37
C LEU A 141 11.87 -6.82 7.00
N ILE A 142 12.53 -5.89 6.31
CA ILE A 142 13.97 -5.97 5.99
C ILE A 142 14.70 -4.95 6.86
N PRO A 143 15.64 -5.36 7.72
CA PRO A 143 16.42 -4.46 8.54
C PRO A 143 17.16 -3.39 7.71
N PRO A 144 17.30 -2.14 8.21
CA PRO A 144 17.98 -1.05 7.50
C PRO A 144 19.38 -1.38 6.99
N ASP A 145 20.16 -2.16 7.75
CA ASP A 145 21.52 -2.54 7.37
C ASP A 145 21.54 -3.46 6.14
N ILE A 146 20.51 -4.29 5.99
CA ILE A 146 20.31 -5.16 4.83
C ILE A 146 19.73 -4.38 3.66
N LEU A 147 18.91 -3.34 3.89
CA LEU A 147 18.44 -2.46 2.81
C LEU A 147 19.59 -1.64 2.20
N ARG A 148 20.58 -1.22 3.01
CA ARG A 148 21.78 -0.52 2.53
C ARG A 148 22.76 -1.42 1.78
N LYS A 149 22.79 -2.72 2.08
CA LYS A 149 23.69 -3.70 1.46
C LYS A 149 22.99 -4.46 0.32
N GLY A 150 23.71 -4.81 -0.74
CA GLY A 150 23.16 -5.71 -1.79
C GLY A 150 22.07 -5.11 -2.67
N THR A 151 22.07 -3.78 -2.89
CA THR A 151 21.06 -3.11 -3.73
C THR A 151 21.10 -3.52 -5.21
N TYR A 152 22.23 -4.07 -5.67
CA TYR A 152 22.41 -4.61 -7.02
C TYR A 152 22.31 -6.14 -7.10
N GLU A 153 22.16 -6.79 -5.95
CA GLU A 153 22.14 -8.24 -5.79
C GLU A 153 20.99 -8.62 -4.85
N ALA A 154 19.76 -8.28 -5.25
CA ALA A 154 18.58 -8.90 -4.66
C ALA A 154 18.51 -10.38 -5.13
N GLU A 155 19.47 -11.20 -4.71
CA GLU A 155 19.38 -12.65 -4.83
C GLU A 155 18.06 -13.07 -4.19
N ASN A 156 17.20 -13.72 -4.98
CA ASN A 156 15.99 -14.46 -4.60
C ASN A 156 15.38 -14.16 -3.21
N SER A 157 15.21 -12.88 -2.85
CA SER A 157 14.79 -12.50 -1.49
C SER A 157 13.33 -12.90 -1.20
N SER A 158 12.57 -13.12 -2.27
CA SER A 158 11.23 -13.70 -2.39
C SER A 158 11.24 -15.24 -2.45
N GLY A 159 12.42 -15.83 -2.66
CA GLY A 159 12.67 -17.25 -2.55
C GLY A 159 13.03 -17.69 -1.13
N PRO A 160 13.42 -18.96 -0.95
CA PRO A 160 13.93 -19.51 0.30
C PRO A 160 14.90 -18.58 1.03
N GLN A 161 14.46 -17.95 2.13
CA GLN A 161 15.43 -17.41 3.07
C GLN A 161 16.21 -18.59 3.67
N PRO A 162 17.56 -18.54 3.72
CA PRO A 162 18.31 -19.46 4.53
C PRO A 162 17.85 -19.34 5.97
N ILE A 163 17.81 -20.47 6.67
CA ILE A 163 17.40 -20.53 8.07
C ILE A 163 18.30 -19.59 8.89
N ARG A 164 17.73 -18.83 9.83
CA ARG A 164 18.49 -17.83 10.59
C ARG A 164 19.62 -18.52 11.38
N PRO A 165 20.83 -17.94 11.49
CA PRO A 165 21.90 -18.53 12.32
C PRO A 165 21.41 -18.73 13.77
N GLY A 166 21.38 -19.98 14.24
CA GLY A 166 20.83 -20.36 15.56
C GLY A 166 19.44 -20.98 15.54
N GLU A 167 18.73 -20.92 14.41
CA GLU A 167 17.57 -21.79 14.11
C GLU A 167 18.13 -23.03 13.40
N GLU A 168 18.56 -24.06 14.11
CA GLU A 168 18.84 -25.34 13.46
C GLU A 168 17.51 -26.03 13.16
N SER A 169 17.12 -26.11 11.88
CA SER A 169 16.25 -27.20 11.43
C SER A 169 17.07 -28.47 11.59
N VAL A 170 16.75 -29.28 12.58
CA VAL A 170 17.41 -30.59 12.78
C VAL A 170 16.86 -31.56 11.72
N GLY A 171 17.14 -31.28 10.45
CA GLY A 171 16.60 -32.02 9.29
C GLY A 171 15.13 -31.71 8.94
N PRO A 172 14.64 -32.27 7.82
CA PRO A 172 13.23 -32.18 7.47
C PRO A 172 12.42 -33.05 8.42
N MET A 173 11.39 -32.45 9.04
CA MET A 173 10.46 -33.04 10.04
C MET A 173 10.79 -32.80 11.53
N THR A 174 11.60 -31.78 11.87
CA THR A 174 11.81 -31.33 13.27
C THR A 174 11.38 -29.88 13.50
N LEU A 175 10.96 -29.60 14.74
CA LEU A 175 10.26 -28.37 15.13
C LEU A 175 11.20 -27.14 15.15
N ARG A 176 10.69 -26.00 14.68
CA ARG A 176 11.41 -24.70 14.61
C ARG A 176 11.37 -23.89 15.91
N LYS A 177 11.51 -24.52 17.07
CA LYS A 177 11.60 -23.79 18.34
C LYS A 177 13.02 -23.86 18.89
N ALA A 178 13.46 -22.70 19.38
CA ALA A 178 14.76 -22.44 19.99
C ALA A 178 15.22 -23.56 20.92
N THR A 179 16.53 -23.80 20.89
CA THR A 179 17.25 -24.72 21.78
C THR A 179 16.83 -24.52 23.24
N PRO A 180 16.47 -25.57 23.98
CA PRO A 180 16.43 -25.48 25.43
C PRO A 180 17.87 -25.27 25.90
N ILE A 181 18.10 -24.20 26.67
CA ILE A 181 19.34 -24.03 27.43
C ILE A 181 19.38 -25.21 28.42
N PHE A 182 20.15 -26.25 28.09
CA PHE A 182 20.57 -27.22 29.08
C PHE A 182 21.44 -26.47 30.07
N ALA A 183 20.96 -26.35 31.30
CA ALA A 183 21.77 -25.91 32.42
C ALA A 183 22.92 -26.91 32.60
N SER A 184 24.09 -26.59 32.04
CA SER A 184 25.33 -27.18 32.50
C SER A 184 25.60 -26.63 33.90
N GLN A 185 25.72 -27.54 34.86
CA GLN A 185 26.21 -27.24 36.19
C GLN A 185 27.62 -26.65 36.09
N THR A 186 27.75 -25.34 36.24
CA THR A 186 29.00 -24.70 36.64
C THR A 186 28.71 -23.49 37.53
N GLN A 187 28.87 -23.73 38.83
CA GLN A 187 29.43 -22.87 39.87
C GLN A 187 29.37 -21.34 39.69
N ILE A 188 28.68 -20.77 40.68
CA ILE A 188 28.65 -19.40 41.22
C ILE A 188 30.02 -18.68 41.15
N ASP A 189 30.04 -17.42 40.66
CA ASP A 189 30.43 -16.24 41.47
C ASP A 189 30.28 -14.89 40.73
N GLY A 190 29.83 -13.84 41.44
CA GLY A 190 30.22 -12.45 41.11
C GLY A 190 29.16 -11.41 40.64
N ARG A 191 28.23 -11.02 41.54
CA ARG A 191 27.61 -9.67 41.72
C ARG A 191 27.36 -8.73 40.52
N MET A 192 26.08 -8.45 40.23
CA MET A 192 25.55 -7.09 39.94
C MET A 192 24.09 -6.96 40.43
N ARG A 193 23.76 -5.80 41.02
CA ARG A 193 22.55 -5.49 41.82
C ARG A 193 21.25 -5.41 41.00
N ARG A 194 20.18 -6.03 41.50
CA ARG A 194 18.78 -5.82 41.10
C ARG A 194 18.24 -4.48 41.61
N GLY A 195 17.65 -3.68 40.72
CA GLY A 195 16.73 -2.57 41.00
C GLY A 195 15.31 -2.98 40.58
N GLN A 196 14.33 -2.60 41.39
CA GLN A 196 12.96 -3.11 41.46
C GLN A 196 12.09 -2.80 40.21
N SER A 197 11.23 -3.76 39.86
CA SER A 197 10.01 -3.54 39.05
C SER A 197 8.80 -3.46 40.01
N PRO A 198 7.81 -2.57 39.80
CA PRO A 198 6.61 -2.56 40.63
C PRO A 198 5.65 -3.70 40.26
N ALA A 199 5.01 -4.20 41.29
CA ALA A 199 4.24 -5.44 41.36
C ALA A 199 2.87 -5.37 40.65
N LEU A 200 2.48 -6.49 40.05
CA LEU A 200 1.08 -6.82 39.75
C LEU A 200 0.45 -7.45 41.00
N SER A 201 -0.62 -6.84 41.50
CA SER A 201 -1.48 -7.41 42.54
C SER A 201 -2.34 -8.54 41.97
N THR A 202 -2.28 -9.69 42.64
CA THR A 202 -3.02 -10.92 42.33
C THR A 202 -4.28 -11.00 43.19
N SER A 203 -5.40 -11.41 42.58
CA SER A 203 -6.52 -12.12 43.23
C SER A 203 -7.25 -12.86 42.10
N GLY A 204 -7.33 -14.19 41.98
CA GLY A 204 -7.10 -15.26 42.93
C GLY A 204 -8.41 -16.04 43.14
N HIS A 205 -8.86 -16.83 42.16
CA HIS A 205 -9.79 -17.94 42.39
C HIS A 205 -9.47 -19.12 41.45
N ILE A 206 -9.19 -20.25 42.08
CA ILE A 206 -8.92 -21.57 41.49
C ILE A 206 -10.28 -22.23 41.25
N PHE A 207 -10.58 -22.68 40.03
CA PHE A 207 -11.80 -23.46 39.74
C PHE A 207 -11.47 -24.94 39.55
N ASN A 208 -12.12 -25.77 40.37
CA ASN A 208 -12.02 -27.22 40.40
C ASN A 208 -12.91 -27.83 39.30
N ALA A 209 -12.41 -28.89 38.65
CA ALA A 209 -13.14 -29.69 37.69
C ALA A 209 -13.91 -30.81 38.42
N HIS A 210 -15.22 -30.63 38.61
CA HIS A 210 -16.20 -31.70 38.71
C HIS A 210 -17.60 -31.09 38.77
N GLU A 211 -18.36 -31.16 37.67
CA GLU A 211 -19.83 -31.29 37.60
C GLU A 211 -20.28 -31.07 36.15
N MET A 212 -20.14 -32.13 35.35
CA MET A 212 -20.86 -32.28 34.08
C MET A 212 -22.18 -32.98 34.38
N GLY A 213 -23.29 -32.27 34.21
CA GLY A 213 -24.65 -32.80 34.34
C GLY A 213 -25.47 -32.56 33.08
N THR A 214 -25.54 -33.59 32.23
CA THR A 214 -26.65 -34.01 31.35
C THR A 214 -27.39 -32.97 30.48
N LEU A 215 -27.28 -33.15 29.16
CA LEU A 215 -28.15 -32.60 28.11
C LEU A 215 -29.62 -33.05 28.25
N PRO A 216 -30.61 -32.22 27.88
CA PRO A 216 -31.91 -32.71 27.41
C PRO A 216 -32.09 -32.56 25.89
N ARG A 217 -32.83 -33.55 25.37
CA ARG A 217 -33.20 -33.85 23.99
C ARG A 217 -34.18 -32.85 23.36
N HIS A 218 -34.23 -32.87 22.03
CA HIS A 218 -35.17 -32.18 21.14
C HIS A 218 -36.66 -32.32 21.50
N GLY A 219 -37.39 -31.21 21.31
CA GLY A 219 -38.81 -31.19 20.98
C GLY A 219 -39.77 -30.95 22.15
N THR A 220 -40.03 -29.68 22.46
CA THR A 220 -41.36 -29.03 22.69
C THR A 220 -41.15 -27.76 23.51
N LEU A 221 -41.21 -26.58 22.89
CA LEU A 221 -41.52 -25.34 23.61
C LEU A 221 -42.41 -24.41 22.78
N PRO A 222 -43.30 -23.64 23.45
CA PRO A 222 -44.31 -22.80 22.81
C PRO A 222 -43.74 -21.45 22.40
N ARG A 223 -44.48 -20.81 21.50
CA ARG A 223 -44.22 -19.52 20.85
C ARG A 223 -44.15 -18.37 21.87
N GLY A 224 -43.08 -17.57 21.79
CA GLY A 224 -43.05 -16.17 22.24
C GLY A 224 -42.51 -15.90 23.65
N ALA A 225 -41.18 -15.78 23.77
CA ALA A 225 -40.47 -14.86 24.68
C ALA A 225 -38.96 -15.07 24.49
N SER A 226 -38.29 -14.15 23.81
CA SER A 226 -36.83 -14.06 23.76
C SER A 226 -36.32 -13.40 25.04
N PRO A 227 -35.40 -14.02 25.82
CA PRO A 227 -34.72 -13.33 26.92
C PRO A 227 -33.55 -12.49 26.37
N SER A 228 -33.42 -11.28 26.89
CA SER A 228 -32.39 -10.30 26.52
C SER A 228 -30.95 -10.78 26.80
N PRO A 229 -29.96 -10.38 25.97
CA PRO A 229 -28.58 -10.80 26.09
C PRO A 229 -27.80 -9.96 27.14
N GLY A 230 -27.79 -10.43 28.39
CA GLY A 230 -27.02 -9.80 29.48
C GLY A 230 -25.98 -10.69 30.16
N ALA A 231 -25.70 -11.89 29.64
CA ALA A 231 -24.99 -12.93 30.40
C ALA A 231 -23.80 -13.61 29.70
N TYR A 232 -23.13 -12.95 28.74
CA TYR A 232 -21.95 -13.52 28.06
C TYR A 232 -20.67 -12.67 28.08
N ASN A 233 -20.60 -11.60 28.89
CA ASN A 233 -19.51 -10.63 28.81
C ASN A 233 -18.31 -10.85 29.74
N VAL A 234 -18.04 -12.08 30.19
CA VAL A 234 -16.84 -12.35 31.01
C VAL A 234 -16.13 -13.61 30.53
N THR A 235 -15.56 -13.57 29.31
CA THR A 235 -14.31 -14.26 28.86
C THR A 235 -14.23 -14.28 27.33
N MET A 236 -14.07 -13.12 26.68
CA MET A 236 -13.58 -13.04 25.30
C MET A 236 -12.62 -11.87 25.16
N SER A 237 -11.33 -12.18 25.18
CA SER A 237 -10.29 -11.25 24.74
C SER A 237 -10.37 -11.10 23.22
N ARG A 238 -10.75 -9.88 22.80
CA ARG A 238 -10.41 -9.22 21.52
C ARG A 238 -10.47 -10.06 20.24
N VAL A 239 -11.68 -10.35 19.76
CA VAL A 239 -11.97 -10.39 18.30
C VAL A 239 -13.43 -9.98 18.13
N PRO A 240 -13.79 -8.97 17.31
CA PRO A 240 -15.18 -8.75 16.95
C PRO A 240 -15.61 -9.86 15.98
N ILE A 241 -16.61 -10.66 16.38
CA ILE A 241 -17.35 -11.51 15.44
C ILE A 241 -18.37 -10.59 14.76
N MET A 242 -18.13 -10.25 13.49
CA MET A 242 -19.11 -9.58 12.63
C MET A 242 -19.69 -10.61 11.65
N PRO A 243 -21.02 -10.64 11.44
CA PRO A 243 -21.66 -11.53 10.48
C PRO A 243 -21.36 -11.08 9.05
N SER A 244 -21.29 -12.04 8.14
CA SER A 244 -21.07 -11.82 6.71
C SER A 244 -22.16 -10.93 6.11
N ILE A 245 -21.82 -9.69 5.77
CA ILE A 245 -22.72 -8.80 5.03
C ILE A 245 -22.06 -8.35 3.74
N SER A 246 -22.86 -8.41 2.68
CA SER A 246 -22.63 -7.93 1.33
C SER A 246 -21.98 -6.54 1.30
N PHE A 247 -21.10 -6.33 0.32
CA PHE A 247 -20.66 -5.01 -0.10
C PHE A 247 -21.89 -4.09 -0.24
N CYS A 248 -22.07 -3.17 0.72
CA CYS A 248 -22.85 -1.93 0.69
C CYS A 248 -23.33 -1.46 2.08
N GLU A 249 -23.23 -2.26 3.15
CA GLU A 249 -23.54 -1.77 4.50
C GLU A 249 -22.26 -1.24 5.16
N GLY A 250 -22.17 0.09 5.27
CA GLY A 250 -21.10 0.76 5.99
C GLY A 250 -21.08 0.34 7.46
N LEU A 251 -19.88 0.10 7.99
CA LEU A 251 -19.71 0.07 9.44
C LEU A 251 -20.12 1.44 9.98
N GLU A 252 -21.07 1.47 10.93
CA GLU A 252 -21.40 2.69 11.65
C GLU A 252 -20.14 3.19 12.40
N ASN A 253 -20.00 4.51 12.59
CA ASN A 253 -18.83 5.13 13.23
C ASN A 253 -18.49 4.54 14.63
N GLU A 254 -19.45 3.90 15.30
CA GLU A 254 -19.27 3.27 16.62
C GLU A 254 -18.58 1.89 16.58
N GLN A 255 -18.28 1.33 15.41
CA GLN A 255 -17.66 -0.01 15.27
C GLN A 255 -16.17 0.02 14.94
N PHE A 256 -15.57 1.19 14.68
CA PHE A 256 -14.14 1.29 14.39
C PHE A 256 -13.30 1.30 15.66
N ASP A 257 -12.15 0.62 15.62
CA ASP A 257 -11.15 0.75 16.68
C ASP A 257 -10.54 2.18 16.62
N MET A 258 -10.82 2.98 17.65
CA MET A 258 -10.33 4.35 17.75
C MET A 258 -8.80 4.44 17.76
N ALA A 259 -8.09 3.38 18.16
CA ALA A 259 -6.62 3.32 18.06
C ALA A 259 -6.12 3.20 16.61
N LEU A 260 -6.98 2.76 15.68
CA LEU A 260 -6.68 2.71 14.24
C LEU A 260 -7.12 3.98 13.50
N VAL A 261 -8.18 4.63 13.99
CA VAL A 261 -8.65 5.94 13.49
C VAL A 261 -7.70 7.06 13.91
N HIS A 262 -7.16 6.98 15.13
CA HIS A 262 -6.16 7.91 15.64
C HIS A 262 -4.96 7.14 16.20
N THR A 263 -3.82 7.31 15.54
CA THR A 263 -2.55 6.72 15.97
C THR A 263 -2.27 7.07 17.45
N PRO A 264 -2.05 6.08 18.33
CA PRO A 264 -1.69 6.33 19.72
C PRO A 264 -0.41 7.15 19.84
N ARG A 265 -0.31 7.98 20.89
CA ARG A 265 0.92 8.71 21.19
C ARG A 265 1.99 7.70 21.61
N GLN A 266 2.92 7.40 20.72
CA GLN A 266 4.08 6.57 21.02
C GLN A 266 5.17 7.44 21.67
N ALA A 267 5.77 6.96 22.76
CA ALA A 267 6.97 7.58 23.31
C ALA A 267 8.08 7.48 22.26
N ALA A 268 8.80 8.59 22.02
CA ALA A 268 9.89 8.61 21.04
C ALA A 268 10.96 7.56 21.40
N ASN A 269 11.00 6.46 20.65
CA ASN A 269 12.04 5.46 20.80
C ASN A 269 13.31 5.94 20.07
N ARG A 270 14.18 6.63 20.81
CA ARG A 270 15.43 7.20 20.29
C ARG A 270 16.41 6.14 19.77
N ASP A 271 16.23 4.87 20.15
CA ASP A 271 17.11 3.76 19.75
C ASP A 271 16.61 3.02 18.50
N MET A 272 15.46 3.40 17.93
CA MET A 272 14.95 2.78 16.71
C MET A 272 15.81 3.18 15.51
N VAL A 273 16.57 2.23 14.96
CA VAL A 273 17.33 2.42 13.72
C VAL A 273 16.33 2.52 12.56
N VAL A 274 16.18 3.73 12.01
CA VAL A 274 15.28 3.98 10.87
C VAL A 274 16.09 4.10 9.58
N PHE A 275 15.58 3.48 8.51
CA PHE A 275 16.15 3.63 7.17
C PHE A 275 15.74 4.98 6.56
N ARG A 276 16.70 5.75 6.07
CA ARG A 276 16.48 7.03 5.38
C ARG A 276 17.27 7.03 4.08
N PRO A 277 16.61 6.85 2.92
CA PRO A 277 17.32 6.76 1.65
C PRO A 277 18.03 8.08 1.32
N GLN A 278 19.29 8.01 0.91
CA GLN A 278 20.10 9.19 0.57
C GLN A 278 20.27 9.40 -0.95
N ASN A 279 19.92 8.40 -1.74
CA ASN A 279 20.07 8.40 -3.19
C ASN A 279 19.04 7.46 -3.85
N TYR A 280 18.95 7.50 -5.18
CA TYR A 280 17.98 6.68 -5.91
C TYR A 280 18.22 5.17 -5.81
N VAL A 281 19.46 4.74 -5.56
CA VAL A 281 19.80 3.33 -5.30
C VAL A 281 19.12 2.88 -4.01
N GLU A 282 19.26 3.64 -2.93
CA GLU A 282 18.59 3.37 -1.65
C GLU A 282 17.07 3.55 -1.73
N LYS A 283 16.55 4.53 -2.49
CA LYS A 283 15.10 4.64 -2.77
C LYS A 283 14.59 3.37 -3.48
N ALA A 284 15.36 2.78 -4.40
CA ALA A 284 14.98 1.52 -5.05
C ALA A 284 14.95 0.31 -4.10
N ALA A 285 15.75 0.33 -3.03
CA ALA A 285 15.74 -0.72 -2.01
C ALA A 285 14.40 -0.76 -1.23
N LEU A 286 13.65 0.34 -1.16
CA LEU A 286 12.33 0.38 -0.52
C LEU A 286 11.31 -0.56 -1.19
N ASN A 287 11.49 -0.90 -2.46
CA ASN A 287 10.61 -1.85 -3.17
C ASN A 287 11.04 -3.31 -2.98
N ARG A 288 12.07 -3.59 -2.18
CA ARG A 288 12.49 -4.95 -1.82
C ARG A 288 11.55 -5.55 -0.78
N GLY A 289 11.23 -6.83 -0.93
CA GLY A 289 10.50 -7.59 0.09
C GLY A 289 8.98 -7.57 -0.04
N TRP A 290 8.41 -6.94 -1.07
CA TRP A 290 6.99 -7.14 -1.39
C TRP A 290 6.72 -8.64 -1.60
N LEU A 291 5.66 -9.15 -0.98
CA LEU A 291 5.22 -10.52 -1.18
C LEU A 291 4.49 -10.63 -2.52
N ASP A 292 4.69 -11.76 -3.18
CA ASP A 292 3.95 -12.18 -4.38
C ASP A 292 2.47 -12.36 -4.01
N SER A 293 1.63 -11.55 -4.61
CA SER A 293 0.18 -11.50 -4.37
C SER A 293 -0.54 -12.79 -4.77
N SER A 294 0.04 -13.59 -5.66
CA SER A 294 -0.52 -14.84 -6.17
C SER A 294 -0.07 -16.09 -5.40
N ARG A 295 0.87 -15.97 -4.45
CA ARG A 295 1.36 -17.09 -3.63
C ARG A 295 1.00 -16.88 -2.16
N SER A 296 0.87 -17.96 -1.41
CA SER A 296 0.57 -17.89 0.02
C SER A 296 1.76 -17.44 0.85
N LEU A 297 1.51 -17.10 2.12
CA LEU A 297 2.55 -16.64 3.05
C LEU A 297 3.63 -17.72 3.29
N MET A 298 3.21 -18.97 3.53
CA MET A 298 4.16 -20.07 3.76
C MET A 298 4.96 -20.47 2.51
N GLU A 299 4.37 -20.39 1.32
CA GLU A 299 5.07 -20.62 0.03
C GLU A 299 6.23 -19.68 -0.21
N GLN A 300 6.15 -18.50 0.38
CA GLN A 300 7.17 -17.48 0.30
C GLN A 300 8.14 -17.58 1.50
N GLY A 301 7.89 -18.41 2.50
CA GLY A 301 8.72 -18.52 3.70
C GLY A 301 8.47 -17.39 4.70
N VAL A 302 7.21 -17.01 4.88
CA VAL A 302 6.73 -16.32 6.08
C VAL A 302 6.22 -17.38 7.04
N PHE A 303 6.63 -17.30 8.30
CA PHE A 303 6.26 -18.28 9.32
C PHE A 303 5.54 -17.63 10.50
N GLU A 304 4.96 -18.47 11.35
CA GLU A 304 4.27 -18.04 12.56
C GLU A 304 5.19 -17.18 13.45
N GLY A 305 4.68 -16.06 13.95
CA GLY A 305 5.43 -15.11 14.78
C GLY A 305 6.37 -14.17 14.01
N ASP A 306 6.59 -14.36 12.70
CA ASP A 306 7.31 -13.40 11.87
C ASP A 306 6.59 -12.04 11.82
N ILE A 307 7.37 -10.98 11.60
CA ILE A 307 6.85 -9.65 11.37
C ILE A 307 6.66 -9.43 9.86
N VAL A 308 5.42 -9.15 9.46
CA VAL A 308 5.07 -8.69 8.11
C VAL A 308 4.57 -7.25 8.17
N LEU A 309 4.78 -6.50 7.10
CA LEU A 309 4.40 -5.11 6.97
C LEU A 309 3.15 -5.02 6.10
N LEU A 310 2.10 -4.35 6.57
CA LEU A 310 1.02 -3.90 5.71
C LEU A 310 1.35 -2.49 5.22
N ARG A 311 1.39 -2.27 3.90
CA ARG A 311 1.69 -0.95 3.31
C ARG A 311 0.81 -0.70 2.10
N PHE A 312 0.49 0.57 1.84
CA PHE A 312 -0.08 0.97 0.56
C PHE A 312 1.00 0.76 -0.50
N LYS A 313 0.73 -0.16 -1.43
CA LYS A 313 1.64 -0.59 -2.49
C LYS A 313 1.49 0.28 -3.72
N PHE A 314 0.25 0.55 -4.11
CA PHE A 314 -0.07 1.34 -5.29
C PHE A 314 -0.53 2.73 -4.88
N MET A 315 0.19 3.76 -5.35
CA MET A 315 -0.09 5.16 -5.02
C MET A 315 -1.22 5.74 -5.89
N THR A 316 -2.37 5.08 -5.88
CA THR A 316 -3.57 5.48 -6.62
C THR A 316 -4.76 5.09 -5.78
N PHE A 317 -5.37 6.10 -5.15
CA PHE A 317 -6.41 5.89 -4.15
C PHE A 317 -7.77 6.20 -4.76
N PHE A 318 -8.60 5.18 -4.86
CA PHE A 318 -9.95 5.27 -5.38
C PHE A 318 -10.93 5.60 -4.25
N ASP A 319 -11.84 6.54 -4.49
CA ASP A 319 -12.96 6.88 -3.61
C ASP A 319 -12.58 7.02 -2.12
N LEU A 320 -11.63 7.91 -1.80
CA LEU A 320 -11.24 8.16 -0.40
C LEU A 320 -12.34 8.98 0.29
N ASN A 321 -13.17 8.33 1.10
CA ASN A 321 -14.38 8.94 1.68
C ASN A 321 -14.27 9.08 3.21
N PRO A 322 -14.28 10.30 3.77
CA PRO A 322 -14.13 10.53 5.21
C PRO A 322 -15.17 9.81 6.09
N LYS A 323 -16.37 9.59 5.57
CA LYS A 323 -17.47 8.90 6.28
C LYS A 323 -17.20 7.41 6.47
N TYR A 324 -16.62 6.76 5.47
CA TYR A 324 -16.46 5.30 5.45
C TYR A 324 -15.00 4.84 5.62
N ASP A 325 -14.03 5.73 5.47
CA ASP A 325 -12.59 5.42 5.47
C ASP A 325 -11.79 6.05 6.64
N PRO A 326 -12.32 6.21 7.87
CA PRO A 326 -11.54 6.88 8.93
C PRO A 326 -10.22 6.15 9.24
N VAL A 327 -10.22 4.81 9.24
CA VAL A 327 -9.01 3.99 9.43
C VAL A 327 -8.10 4.06 8.21
N ARG A 328 -8.64 3.85 6.99
CA ARG A 328 -7.86 3.89 5.74
C ARG A 328 -7.18 5.25 5.54
N ILE A 329 -7.89 6.36 5.79
CA ILE A 329 -7.34 7.72 5.74
C ILE A 329 -6.22 7.88 6.76
N ASN A 330 -6.40 7.43 8.00
CA ASN A 330 -5.37 7.53 9.02
C ASN A 330 -4.11 6.74 8.64
N GLN A 331 -4.26 5.48 8.23
CA GLN A 331 -3.13 4.64 7.83
C GLN A 331 -2.41 5.19 6.58
N LEU A 332 -3.15 5.74 5.63
CA LEU A 332 -2.56 6.38 4.44
C LEU A 332 -1.80 7.65 4.81
N TYR A 333 -2.40 8.50 5.65
CA TYR A 333 -1.76 9.70 6.19
C TYR A 333 -0.48 9.36 6.94
N GLU A 334 -0.49 8.33 7.78
CA GLU A 334 0.69 7.89 8.53
C GLU A 334 1.80 7.39 7.61
N GLN A 335 1.47 6.62 6.55
CA GLN A 335 2.46 6.23 5.55
C GLN A 335 3.07 7.44 4.85
N ALA A 336 2.23 8.39 4.42
CA ALA A 336 2.67 9.63 3.80
C ALA A 336 3.57 10.43 4.75
N LYS A 337 3.16 10.59 6.01
CA LYS A 337 3.91 11.27 7.08
C LYS A 337 5.31 10.68 7.24
N TRP A 338 5.42 9.37 7.42
CA TRP A 338 6.71 8.70 7.56
C TRP A 338 7.58 8.86 6.31
N SER A 339 7.00 8.76 5.11
CA SER A 339 7.75 8.96 3.86
C SER A 339 8.36 10.37 3.74
N ILE A 340 7.69 11.40 4.28
CA ILE A 340 8.20 12.78 4.30
C ILE A 340 9.27 12.95 5.39
N LEU A 341 9.00 12.48 6.61
CA LEU A 341 9.93 12.63 7.74
C LEU A 341 11.23 11.83 7.56
N LEU A 342 11.19 10.77 6.76
CA LEU A 342 12.35 9.92 6.43
C LEU A 342 13.04 10.30 5.12
N ASP A 343 12.62 11.41 4.50
CA ASP A 343 13.17 11.93 3.24
C ASP A 343 13.08 10.89 2.09
N GLU A 344 12.03 10.06 2.05
CA GLU A 344 11.76 9.15 0.92
C GLU A 344 11.29 9.91 -0.33
N PHE A 345 10.59 11.04 -0.13
CA PHE A 345 10.16 11.96 -1.19
C PHE A 345 10.89 13.29 -1.08
N ASP A 346 11.35 13.77 -2.24
CA ASP A 346 11.93 15.11 -2.31
C ASP A 346 10.83 16.17 -2.19
N HIS A 347 11.07 17.17 -1.33
CA HIS A 347 10.15 18.27 -1.08
C HIS A 347 10.93 19.55 -0.78
N THR A 348 10.27 20.69 -0.92
CA THR A 348 10.81 22.03 -0.63
C THR A 348 10.71 22.37 0.85
N GLU A 349 11.33 23.47 1.26
CA GLU A 349 11.28 23.93 2.64
C GLU A 349 9.89 24.50 3.00
N GLU A 350 9.21 25.09 2.01
CA GLU A 350 7.83 25.54 2.09
C GLU A 350 6.87 24.34 2.25
N GLU A 351 7.03 23.30 1.43
CA GLU A 351 6.26 22.06 1.55
C GLU A 351 6.51 21.36 2.89
N ALA A 352 7.77 21.30 3.36
CA ALA A 352 8.11 20.77 4.69
C ALA A 352 7.36 21.51 5.80
N THR A 353 7.29 22.84 5.71
CA THR A 353 6.59 23.68 6.70
C THR A 353 5.07 23.43 6.66
N LEU A 354 4.49 23.25 5.47
CA LEU A 354 3.08 22.89 5.30
C LEU A 354 2.78 21.49 5.86
N PHE A 355 3.61 20.49 5.57
CA PHE A 355 3.43 19.14 6.13
C PHE A 355 3.50 19.16 7.66
N ALA A 356 4.46 19.90 8.22
CA ALA A 356 4.59 20.07 9.67
C ALA A 356 3.34 20.73 10.28
N SER A 357 2.78 21.76 9.64
CA SER A 357 1.60 22.46 10.15
C SER A 357 0.33 21.61 10.09
N LEU A 358 0.14 20.86 9.01
CA LEU A 358 -0.97 19.91 8.86
C LEU A 358 -0.86 18.75 9.87
N GLN A 359 0.35 18.20 10.07
CA GLN A 359 0.60 17.17 11.07
C GLN A 359 0.32 17.68 12.49
N LEU A 360 0.73 18.91 12.80
CA LEU A 360 0.47 19.55 14.09
C LEU A 360 -1.04 19.76 14.29
N GLN A 361 -1.76 20.30 13.29
CA GLN A 361 -3.20 20.49 13.36
C GLN A 361 -3.95 19.17 13.59
N ALA A 362 -3.61 18.12 12.83
CA ALA A 362 -4.19 16.79 12.99
C ALA A 362 -3.95 16.22 14.41
N THR A 363 -2.78 16.50 14.99
CA THR A 363 -2.44 16.07 16.35
C THR A 363 -3.23 16.83 17.42
N LEU A 364 -3.39 18.15 17.25
CA LEU A 364 -4.12 19.01 18.19
C LEU A 364 -5.63 18.78 18.16
N GLN A 365 -6.18 18.39 17.01
CA GLN A 365 -7.61 18.08 16.83
C GLN A 365 -7.95 16.60 17.03
N ARG A 366 -6.99 15.76 17.41
CA ARG A 366 -7.19 14.30 17.53
C ARG A 366 -8.35 13.91 18.44
N ASP A 367 -8.49 14.58 19.58
CA ASP A 367 -9.48 14.26 20.62
C ASP A 367 -10.74 15.15 20.51
N SER A 368 -10.80 16.01 19.48
CA SER A 368 -11.98 16.84 19.20
C SER A 368 -13.05 16.00 18.51
N PRO A 369 -14.34 16.17 18.85
CA PRO A 369 -15.41 15.56 18.07
C PRO A 369 -15.34 16.08 16.63
N GLU A 370 -15.36 15.16 15.67
CA GLU A 370 -15.49 15.54 14.26
C GLU A 370 -16.82 16.28 14.09
N PRO A 371 -16.85 17.39 13.33
CA PRO A 371 -18.08 18.13 13.14
C PRO A 371 -19.11 17.21 12.47
N GLU A 372 -20.25 16.99 13.13
CA GLU A 372 -21.40 16.34 12.52
C GLU A 372 -21.82 17.18 11.31
N GLY A 373 -21.40 16.75 10.12
CA GLY A 373 -21.99 17.24 8.89
C GLY A 373 -23.50 16.96 8.93
N PRO A 374 -24.32 17.69 8.13
CA PRO A 374 -25.70 17.26 7.95
C PRO A 374 -25.68 15.77 7.58
N VAL A 375 -26.40 14.94 8.35
CA VAL A 375 -26.58 13.52 8.05
C VAL A 375 -27.31 13.45 6.72
N LYS A 376 -26.55 13.47 5.63
CA LYS A 376 -27.05 13.17 4.30
C LYS A 376 -27.10 11.65 4.23
N ASP A 377 -28.32 11.15 4.08
CA ASP A 377 -28.53 9.73 3.85
C ASP A 377 -27.75 9.32 2.58
N ASP A 378 -27.44 8.04 2.41
CA ASP A 378 -26.70 7.59 1.23
C ASP A 378 -27.44 7.96 -0.07
N VAL A 379 -28.78 8.03 0.01
CA VAL A 379 -29.65 8.59 -1.03
C VAL A 379 -29.37 10.07 -1.27
N ASP A 380 -29.26 10.90 -0.24
CA ASP A 380 -28.98 12.34 -0.39
C ASP A 380 -27.56 12.60 -0.90
N MET A 381 -26.59 11.76 -0.54
CA MET A 381 -25.23 11.83 -1.08
C MET A 381 -25.18 11.41 -2.54
N MET A 382 -25.88 10.32 -2.91
CA MET A 382 -26.03 9.92 -4.31
C MET A 382 -26.82 10.96 -5.11
N LEU A 383 -27.82 11.61 -4.50
CA LEU A 383 -28.58 12.69 -5.10
C LEU A 383 -27.73 13.94 -5.26
N ASP A 384 -26.89 14.31 -4.29
CA ASP A 384 -25.91 15.39 -4.42
C ASP A 384 -24.87 15.10 -5.51
N GLU A 385 -24.38 13.85 -5.62
CA GLU A 385 -23.42 13.45 -6.65
C GLU A 385 -24.09 13.39 -8.02
N LEU A 386 -25.34 12.91 -8.09
CA LEU A 386 -26.17 12.94 -9.28
C LEU A 386 -26.53 14.38 -9.65
N GLU A 387 -26.84 15.25 -8.69
CA GLU A 387 -27.12 16.67 -8.87
C GLU A 387 -25.85 17.40 -9.27
N GLN A 388 -24.67 17.11 -8.72
CA GLN A 388 -23.40 17.65 -9.21
C GLN A 388 -23.06 17.17 -10.62
N ASN A 389 -23.35 15.92 -10.96
CA ASN A 389 -23.16 15.39 -12.31
C ASN A 389 -24.18 15.99 -13.28
N LEU A 390 -25.43 16.17 -12.85
CA LEU A 390 -26.50 16.81 -13.60
C LEU A 390 -26.31 18.32 -13.71
N ASP A 391 -25.73 18.97 -12.71
CA ASP A 391 -25.38 20.39 -12.68
C ASP A 391 -24.09 20.63 -13.47
N ALA A 392 -23.13 19.71 -13.47
CA ALA A 392 -22.05 19.73 -14.46
C ALA A 392 -22.63 19.60 -15.88
N ALA A 393 -23.64 18.74 -16.06
CA ALA A 393 -24.36 18.62 -17.33
C ALA A 393 -25.31 19.81 -17.63
N ALA A 394 -25.81 20.54 -16.63
CA ALA A 394 -26.77 21.64 -16.74
C ALA A 394 -26.11 23.02 -16.77
N LEU A 395 -24.95 23.20 -16.14
CA LEU A 395 -24.00 24.28 -16.42
C LEU A 395 -23.53 24.18 -17.87
N GLY A 396 -23.42 22.96 -18.41
CA GLY A 396 -23.31 22.68 -19.84
C GLY A 396 -24.56 23.00 -20.69
N ARG A 397 -25.70 23.38 -20.10
CA ARG A 397 -26.90 23.83 -20.83
C ARG A 397 -27.05 25.35 -20.94
N ARG A 398 -26.24 26.13 -20.22
CA ARG A 398 -26.22 27.61 -20.35
C ARG A 398 -25.15 28.13 -21.29
N SER A 399 -24.16 27.32 -21.62
CA SER A 399 -23.24 27.50 -22.74
C SER A 399 -23.53 26.39 -23.75
N ASP A 400 -23.78 26.73 -25.01
CA ASP A 400 -24.07 25.79 -26.12
C ASP A 400 -23.46 24.39 -25.89
N LEU A 401 -24.31 23.35 -25.84
CA LEU A 401 -23.94 21.92 -25.73
C LEU A 401 -22.95 21.43 -26.82
N MET A 402 -22.60 22.31 -27.77
CA MET A 402 -21.68 22.09 -28.89
C MET A 402 -20.34 22.85 -28.73
N GLN A 403 -20.18 23.70 -27.70
CA GLN A 403 -18.95 24.45 -27.46
C GLN A 403 -18.02 23.68 -26.51
N VAL A 404 -16.95 23.15 -27.09
CA VAL A 404 -15.83 22.58 -26.34
C VAL A 404 -15.25 23.65 -25.42
N PRO A 405 -15.15 23.42 -24.10
CA PRO A 405 -14.53 24.37 -23.17
C PRO A 405 -13.10 24.72 -23.59
N GLU A 406 -12.78 26.02 -23.59
CA GLU A 406 -11.47 26.55 -23.98
C GLU A 406 -10.90 27.45 -22.89
N LEU A 407 -9.61 27.25 -22.54
CA LEU A 407 -8.85 28.24 -21.78
C LEU A 407 -7.96 29.01 -22.73
N ALA A 408 -8.11 30.33 -22.76
CA ALA A 408 -7.26 31.18 -23.58
C ALA A 408 -6.72 32.35 -22.75
N ASP A 409 -5.40 32.44 -22.63
CA ASP A 409 -4.72 33.44 -21.81
C ASP A 409 -3.32 33.75 -22.37
N TYR A 410 -2.81 34.94 -22.06
CA TYR A 410 -1.39 35.21 -22.24
C TYR A 410 -0.56 34.54 -21.14
N LEU A 411 0.36 33.67 -21.54
CA LEU A 411 1.32 33.02 -20.65
C LEU A 411 2.75 33.32 -21.08
N LYS A 412 3.67 33.09 -20.14
CA LYS A 412 5.10 33.05 -20.42
C LYS A 412 5.51 31.60 -20.64
N TYR A 413 6.43 31.31 -21.55
CA TYR A 413 6.92 29.96 -21.78
C TYR A 413 8.42 29.90 -22.08
N MET A 414 9.03 28.75 -21.83
CA MET A 414 10.40 28.44 -22.24
C MET A 414 10.51 27.00 -22.76
N LYS A 415 11.34 26.81 -23.78
CA LYS A 415 11.73 25.50 -24.32
C LYS A 415 13.22 25.26 -23.98
N PRO A 416 13.55 24.42 -23.00
CA PRO A 416 14.94 24.08 -22.70
C PRO A 416 15.57 23.38 -23.92
N LYS A 417 16.48 24.03 -24.64
CA LYS A 417 17.30 23.34 -25.66
C LYS A 417 18.64 22.95 -25.04
N LYS A 418 19.08 21.71 -25.28
CA LYS A 418 20.31 21.09 -24.73
C LYS A 418 21.63 21.85 -24.97
N ILE A 419 21.68 22.90 -25.81
CA ILE A 419 22.95 23.56 -26.21
C ILE A 419 22.90 25.11 -26.13
N ALA A 420 21.78 25.74 -25.69
CA ALA A 420 21.73 27.21 -25.60
C ALA A 420 20.85 27.70 -24.44
N ALA A 421 21.42 27.70 -23.24
CA ALA A 421 20.80 28.18 -22.00
C ALA A 421 20.71 29.72 -21.89
N PHE A 422 20.32 30.43 -22.97
CA PHE A 422 20.23 31.90 -22.96
C PHE A 422 19.03 32.50 -23.72
N LYS A 423 17.88 31.83 -23.78
CA LYS A 423 16.62 32.52 -24.11
C LYS A 423 15.64 32.37 -22.96
N GLY A 424 15.47 33.45 -22.20
CA GLY A 424 14.51 33.56 -21.10
C GLY A 424 13.06 33.37 -21.56
N PHE A 425 12.13 33.43 -20.60
CA PHE A 425 10.71 33.28 -20.85
C PHE A 425 10.19 34.23 -21.93
N LYS A 426 9.51 33.68 -22.94
CA LYS A 426 8.80 34.44 -23.99
C LYS A 426 7.32 34.52 -23.65
N ARG A 427 6.66 35.63 -23.96
CA ARG A 427 5.20 35.77 -23.81
C ARG A 427 4.52 35.36 -25.12
N ALA A 428 3.44 34.60 -25.03
CA ALA A 428 2.61 34.19 -26.15
C ALA A 428 1.15 34.05 -25.69
N PHE A 429 0.23 34.05 -26.64
CA PHE A 429 -1.18 33.76 -26.38
C PHE A 429 -1.39 32.25 -26.51
N PHE A 430 -1.84 31.60 -25.43
CA PHE A 430 -2.10 30.16 -25.41
C PHE A 430 -3.59 29.92 -25.48
N SER A 431 -3.97 28.85 -26.20
CA SER A 431 -5.31 28.28 -26.23
C SER A 431 -5.19 26.79 -25.85
N PHE A 432 -6.03 26.37 -24.91
CA PHE A 432 -6.16 25.00 -24.47
C PHE A 432 -7.57 24.53 -24.78
N ARG A 433 -7.68 23.53 -25.64
CA ARG A 433 -8.97 22.98 -26.09
C ARG A 433 -8.88 21.46 -26.18
N ASP A 434 -9.90 20.77 -25.66
CA ASP A 434 -9.90 19.31 -25.49
C ASP A 434 -8.68 18.79 -24.71
N LEU A 435 -7.72 18.19 -25.41
CA LEU A 435 -6.46 17.66 -24.87
C LEU A 435 -5.25 18.38 -25.48
N TYR A 436 -5.47 19.46 -26.24
CA TYR A 436 -4.46 20.11 -27.05
C TYR A 436 -4.09 21.48 -26.50
N LEU A 437 -2.79 21.74 -26.45
CA LEU A 437 -2.21 23.03 -26.11
C LEU A 437 -1.66 23.67 -27.38
N SER A 438 -2.23 24.81 -27.77
CA SER A 438 -1.79 25.60 -28.92
C SER A 438 -1.32 26.97 -28.45
N TYR A 439 -0.35 27.57 -29.15
CA TYR A 439 0.06 28.94 -28.86
C TYR A 439 0.45 29.75 -30.08
N TYR A 440 0.26 31.05 -29.95
CA TYR A 440 0.34 32.05 -31.01
C TYR A 440 1.16 33.25 -30.54
N GLN A 441 1.65 34.06 -31.46
CA GLN A 441 2.38 35.28 -31.10
C GLN A 441 1.45 36.26 -30.38
N THR A 442 0.23 36.44 -30.90
CA THR A 442 -0.82 37.30 -30.31
C THR A 442 -2.19 36.63 -30.36
N SER A 443 -3.17 37.18 -29.63
CA SER A 443 -4.56 36.71 -29.65
C SER A 443 -5.25 36.86 -31.01
N ASN A 444 -4.78 37.76 -31.86
CA ASN A 444 -5.37 37.98 -33.20
C ASN A 444 -5.01 36.87 -34.19
N ASP A 445 -3.97 36.08 -33.88
CA ASP A 445 -3.44 35.04 -34.76
C ASP A 445 -4.11 33.68 -34.53
N ILE A 446 -5.16 33.59 -33.70
CA ILE A 446 -5.77 32.30 -33.30
C ILE A 446 -6.30 31.49 -34.49
N ASN A 447 -6.72 32.18 -35.55
CA ASN A 447 -7.20 31.59 -36.80
C ASN A 447 -6.07 31.22 -37.78
N GLN A 448 -4.82 31.55 -37.46
CA GLN A 448 -3.64 31.20 -38.26
C GLN A 448 -3.03 29.88 -37.76
N ALA A 449 -1.99 29.40 -38.45
CA ALA A 449 -1.24 28.24 -37.99
C ALA A 449 -0.54 28.55 -36.64
N PRO A 450 -0.73 27.73 -35.60
CA PRO A 450 -0.12 27.97 -34.29
C PRO A 450 1.40 27.82 -34.36
N LEU A 451 2.12 28.61 -33.55
CA LEU A 451 3.58 28.50 -33.38
C LEU A 451 4.01 27.18 -32.74
N GLY A 452 3.08 26.52 -32.04
CA GLY A 452 3.22 25.15 -31.61
C GLY A 452 1.87 24.60 -31.18
N HIS A 453 1.67 23.31 -31.45
CA HIS A 453 0.46 22.57 -31.17
C HIS A 453 0.86 21.21 -30.61
N PHE A 454 0.39 20.91 -29.40
CA PHE A 454 0.81 19.72 -28.66
C PHE A 454 -0.41 18.96 -28.16
N SER A 455 -0.44 17.64 -28.38
CA SER A 455 -1.32 16.77 -27.62
C SER A 455 -0.71 16.58 -26.23
N LEU A 456 -1.45 16.94 -25.18
CA LEU A 456 -1.04 16.71 -23.81
C LEU A 456 -1.43 15.32 -23.31
N LYS A 457 -2.09 14.49 -24.14
CA LYS A 457 -2.45 13.12 -23.76
C LYS A 457 -1.20 12.36 -23.30
N GLY A 458 -1.20 11.92 -22.04
CA GLY A 458 -0.12 11.21 -21.37
C GLY A 458 1.12 12.03 -21.00
N CYS A 459 1.18 13.34 -21.24
CA CYS A 459 2.34 14.18 -20.87
C CYS A 459 2.67 14.10 -19.36
N GLU A 460 3.91 14.42 -18.97
CA GLU A 460 4.22 14.56 -17.55
C GLU A 460 4.02 16.01 -17.13
N VAL A 461 3.25 16.21 -16.06
CA VAL A 461 2.92 17.55 -15.55
C VAL A 461 3.48 17.66 -14.15
N SER A 462 4.50 18.51 -13.98
CA SER A 462 5.13 18.74 -12.68
C SER A 462 4.94 20.21 -12.24
N PRO A 463 4.54 20.46 -10.99
CA PRO A 463 4.54 21.80 -10.43
C PRO A 463 5.97 22.32 -10.23
N ASP A 464 6.17 23.61 -10.46
CA ASP A 464 7.35 24.34 -9.99
C ASP A 464 6.88 25.70 -9.43
N VAL A 465 6.46 25.67 -8.17
CA VAL A 465 5.76 26.77 -7.50
C VAL A 465 6.52 27.24 -6.28
N SER A 466 6.56 28.56 -6.09
CA SER A 466 6.93 29.20 -4.83
C SER A 466 6.02 30.42 -4.66
N VAL A 467 5.03 30.29 -3.78
CA VAL A 467 4.04 31.35 -3.51
C VAL A 467 4.72 32.60 -2.98
N SER A 468 5.70 32.44 -2.08
CA SER A 468 6.50 33.54 -1.50
C SER A 468 7.30 34.32 -2.56
N GLN A 469 7.76 33.65 -3.62
CA GLN A 469 8.50 34.27 -4.72
C GLN A 469 7.60 34.68 -5.90
N GLY A 470 6.29 34.47 -5.82
CA GLY A 470 5.36 34.67 -6.94
C GLY A 470 5.73 33.82 -8.16
N LYS A 471 6.34 32.64 -7.94
CA LYS A 471 6.75 31.71 -8.99
C LYS A 471 5.63 30.70 -9.22
N TYR A 472 4.98 30.78 -10.37
CA TYR A 472 3.92 29.84 -10.78
C TYR A 472 4.27 29.19 -12.11
N GLN A 473 4.98 28.06 -12.08
CA GLN A 473 5.44 27.37 -13.28
C GLN A 473 4.88 25.95 -13.37
N ILE A 474 4.53 25.54 -14.59
CA ILE A 474 4.07 24.20 -14.94
C ILE A 474 5.12 23.61 -15.88
N LYS A 475 5.83 22.57 -15.45
CA LYS A 475 6.78 21.84 -16.29
C LYS A 475 6.02 20.72 -17.00
N LEU A 476 6.04 20.76 -18.31
CA LEU A 476 5.42 19.76 -19.19
C LEU A 476 6.53 18.98 -19.89
N LEU A 477 6.49 17.66 -19.77
CA LEU A 477 7.25 16.75 -20.60
C LEU A 477 6.31 16.16 -21.65
N VAL A 478 6.30 16.76 -22.84
CA VAL A 478 5.32 16.50 -23.90
C VAL A 478 5.85 15.40 -24.83
N PRO A 479 5.04 14.37 -25.13
CA PRO A 479 5.41 13.36 -26.11
C PRO A 479 5.35 13.95 -27.52
N THR A 480 6.41 13.76 -28.30
CA THR A 480 6.49 14.17 -29.70
C THR A 480 7.07 13.02 -30.53
N ALA A 481 6.89 13.05 -31.85
CA ALA A 481 7.45 12.03 -32.74
C ALA A 481 8.98 11.89 -32.63
N GLU A 482 9.67 12.94 -32.20
CA GLU A 482 11.12 12.98 -32.00
C GLU A 482 11.56 12.60 -30.56
N GLY A 483 10.61 12.21 -29.69
CA GLY A 483 10.85 11.88 -28.28
C GLY A 483 10.11 12.81 -27.32
N MET A 484 10.64 12.99 -26.11
CA MET A 484 10.04 13.87 -25.09
C MET A 484 10.59 15.30 -25.23
N THR A 485 9.69 16.28 -25.30
CA THR A 485 10.04 17.70 -25.36
C THR A 485 9.70 18.39 -24.04
N ASP A 486 10.69 19.02 -23.41
CA ASP A 486 10.46 19.90 -22.27
C ASP A 486 9.81 21.22 -22.69
N PHE A 487 8.76 21.60 -21.96
CA PHE A 487 8.05 22.84 -22.16
C PHE A 487 7.60 23.39 -20.80
N VAL A 488 8.06 24.57 -20.43
CA VAL A 488 7.68 25.18 -19.14
C VAL A 488 6.75 26.35 -19.41
N LEU A 489 5.55 26.28 -18.86
CA LEU A 489 4.59 27.39 -18.79
C LEU A 489 4.83 28.17 -17.50
N LYS A 490 4.69 29.49 -17.55
CA LYS A 490 4.71 30.39 -16.41
C LYS A 490 3.46 31.25 -16.41
N CYS A 491 2.67 31.12 -15.36
CA CYS A 491 1.47 31.89 -15.11
C CYS A 491 1.82 33.17 -14.35
N ASP A 492 0.98 34.20 -14.50
CA ASP A 492 1.16 35.49 -13.85
C ASP A 492 0.46 35.52 -12.45
N THR A 493 -0.57 34.70 -12.20
CA THR A 493 -1.33 34.67 -10.93
C THR A 493 -1.61 33.25 -10.44
N GLU A 494 -1.90 33.11 -9.14
CA GLU A 494 -2.33 31.84 -8.51
C GLU A 494 -3.59 31.28 -9.17
N HIS A 495 -4.58 32.15 -9.42
CA HIS A 495 -5.84 31.75 -10.04
C HIS A 495 -5.64 31.26 -11.48
N GLN A 496 -4.78 31.92 -12.25
CA GLN A 496 -4.41 31.45 -13.59
C GLN A 496 -3.68 30.11 -13.50
N TYR A 497 -2.70 29.99 -12.62
CA TYR A 497 -1.97 28.72 -12.43
C TYR A 497 -2.89 27.56 -12.07
N ALA A 498 -3.85 27.75 -11.15
CA ALA A 498 -4.76 26.69 -10.73
C ALA A 498 -5.58 26.13 -11.90
N ARG A 499 -6.16 27.02 -12.75
CA ARG A 499 -6.90 26.62 -13.96
C ARG A 499 -6.01 25.85 -14.95
N TRP A 500 -4.86 26.42 -15.27
CA TRP A 500 -3.95 25.84 -16.26
C TRP A 500 -3.30 24.53 -15.78
N MET A 501 -2.93 24.42 -14.51
CA MET A 501 -2.39 23.21 -13.93
C MET A 501 -3.44 22.08 -13.90
N ALA A 502 -4.67 22.37 -13.47
CA ALA A 502 -5.77 21.40 -13.48
C ALA A 502 -6.05 20.88 -14.91
N ALA A 503 -6.12 21.78 -15.89
CA ALA A 503 -6.33 21.42 -17.29
C ALA A 503 -5.20 20.51 -17.82
N CYS A 504 -3.94 20.88 -17.56
CA CYS A 504 -2.79 20.06 -17.96
C CYS A 504 -2.82 18.67 -17.30
N ARG A 505 -3.12 18.61 -15.99
CA ARG A 505 -3.21 17.34 -15.25
C ARG A 505 -4.31 16.43 -15.79
N LEU A 506 -5.51 16.96 -16.07
CA LEU A 506 -6.58 16.16 -16.66
C LEU A 506 -6.23 15.68 -18.06
N ALA A 507 -5.70 16.56 -18.92
CA ALA A 507 -5.34 16.17 -20.28
C ALA A 507 -4.22 15.12 -20.30
N SER A 508 -3.28 15.16 -19.34
CA SER A 508 -2.28 14.10 -19.17
C SER A 508 -2.89 12.71 -18.94
N ARG A 509 -4.10 12.64 -18.35
CA ARG A 509 -4.85 11.40 -18.12
C ARG A 509 -5.88 11.12 -19.23
N GLY A 510 -5.91 11.94 -20.28
CA GLY A 510 -6.86 11.80 -21.39
C GLY A 510 -8.25 12.35 -21.10
N LYS A 511 -8.43 13.12 -20.02
CA LYS A 511 -9.68 13.80 -19.66
C LYS A 511 -9.64 15.26 -20.11
N SER A 512 -10.75 15.80 -20.62
CA SER A 512 -10.84 17.22 -21.02
C SER A 512 -11.39 18.07 -19.86
N MET A 513 -11.41 19.39 -20.04
CA MET A 513 -12.02 20.32 -19.08
C MET A 513 -13.55 20.21 -19.00
N ALA A 514 -14.17 19.42 -19.89
CA ALA A 514 -15.58 19.08 -19.80
C ALA A 514 -15.86 17.96 -18.78
N ASP A 515 -14.82 17.29 -18.25
CA ASP A 515 -14.95 16.30 -17.18
C ASP A 515 -15.39 16.99 -15.87
N SER A 516 -16.35 16.38 -15.16
CA SER A 516 -16.93 16.93 -13.92
C SER A 516 -15.89 17.15 -12.80
N SER A 517 -14.73 16.48 -12.87
CA SER A 517 -13.63 16.66 -11.92
C SER A 517 -12.81 17.94 -12.13
N TYR A 518 -12.93 18.63 -13.27
CA TYR A 518 -12.11 19.83 -13.54
C TYR A 518 -12.31 20.96 -12.53
N PRO A 519 -13.54 21.41 -12.21
CA PRO A 519 -13.74 22.45 -11.20
C PRO A 519 -13.20 22.05 -9.81
N GLN A 520 -13.34 20.77 -9.44
CA GLN A 520 -12.86 20.24 -8.16
C GLN A 520 -11.32 20.24 -8.09
N GLU A 521 -10.64 19.86 -9.17
CA GLU A 521 -9.17 19.90 -9.26
C GLU A 521 -8.65 21.34 -9.17
N VAL A 522 -9.31 22.29 -9.85
CA VAL A 522 -8.96 23.72 -9.77
C VAL A 522 -9.06 24.23 -8.33
N GLU A 523 -10.16 23.91 -7.64
CA GLU A 523 -10.37 24.35 -6.27
C GLU A 523 -9.39 23.67 -5.29
N SER A 524 -9.08 22.40 -5.51
CA SER A 524 -8.06 21.66 -4.77
C SER A 524 -6.69 22.34 -4.86
N ILE A 525 -6.27 22.73 -6.08
CA ILE A 525 -4.99 23.42 -6.30
C ILE A 525 -4.99 24.80 -5.63
N LYS A 526 -6.08 25.58 -5.73
CA LYS A 526 -6.17 26.89 -5.04
C LYS A 526 -6.02 26.74 -3.53
N ASN A 527 -6.71 25.77 -2.94
CA ASN A 527 -6.63 25.52 -1.50
C ASN A 527 -5.20 25.16 -1.07
N LEU A 528 -4.50 24.33 -1.86
CA LEU A 528 -3.11 24.00 -1.60
C LEU A 528 -2.19 25.22 -1.65
N LEU A 529 -2.34 26.09 -2.66
CA LEU A 529 -1.57 27.34 -2.75
C LEU A 529 -1.86 28.28 -1.58
N HIS A 530 -3.14 28.40 -1.19
CA HIS A 530 -3.54 29.25 -0.08
C HIS A 530 -2.90 28.78 1.23
N MET A 531 -2.90 27.46 1.50
CA MET A 531 -2.24 26.90 2.68
C MET A 531 -0.73 27.14 2.70
N GLN A 532 -0.08 27.22 1.52
CA GLN A 532 1.35 27.53 1.38
C GLN A 532 1.71 29.02 1.49
N SER A 533 0.72 29.93 1.43
CA SER A 533 0.96 31.38 1.47
C SER A 533 1.39 31.85 2.87
N ALA A 534 2.48 32.63 2.98
CA ALA A 534 2.83 33.27 4.24
C ALA A 534 1.85 34.41 4.52
N THR A 535 1.34 34.50 5.75
CA THR A 535 0.30 35.45 6.16
C THR A 535 0.75 36.90 5.99
N ASN A 536 0.34 37.55 4.91
CA ASN A 536 0.10 39.00 4.91
C ASN A 536 -1.37 39.19 5.29
N GLY A 537 -1.61 39.65 6.52
CA GLY A 537 -2.92 39.66 7.17
C GLY A 537 -4.06 40.14 6.27
N ARG A 538 -5.15 39.38 6.25
CA ARG A 538 -6.43 39.85 5.70
C ARG A 538 -7.63 39.27 6.43
N ASN A 539 -8.60 40.16 6.59
CA ASN A 539 -9.82 40.05 7.39
C ASN A 539 -10.66 38.81 7.07
N GLU A 540 -11.04 38.10 8.12
CA GLU A 540 -12.05 37.04 8.12
C GLU A 540 -13.43 37.64 7.82
N ASN A 541 -13.91 37.51 6.59
CA ASN A 541 -15.33 37.68 6.24
C ASN A 541 -15.78 36.48 5.40
N SER A 542 -16.10 35.38 6.08
CA SER A 542 -16.80 34.23 5.49
C SER A 542 -17.65 33.56 6.56
N THR A 543 -18.96 33.67 6.42
CA THR A 543 -19.99 33.14 7.32
C THR A 543 -20.32 31.69 6.99
N ALA A 544 -19.41 30.76 7.30
CA ALA A 544 -19.70 29.33 7.34
C ALA A 544 -19.38 28.80 8.73
N ARG A 545 -20.24 27.92 9.27
CA ARG A 545 -20.07 27.28 10.58
C ARG A 545 -18.81 26.42 10.58
N ARG A 546 -17.65 27.00 10.92
CA ARG A 546 -16.36 26.31 11.05
C ARG A 546 -16.06 26.04 12.52
N SER A 547 -15.27 24.99 12.78
CA SER A 547 -14.77 24.67 14.12
C SER A 547 -13.97 25.85 14.69
N SER A 548 -13.98 26.00 16.02
CA SER A 548 -13.25 27.08 16.68
C SER A 548 -11.74 26.94 16.39
N PRO A 549 -11.04 28.01 15.98
CA PRO A 549 -9.65 27.93 15.58
C PRO A 549 -8.77 27.44 16.74
N VAL A 550 -7.91 26.47 16.45
CA VAL A 550 -7.01 25.86 17.45
C VAL A 550 -5.95 26.85 17.90
N LYS A 551 -5.78 26.98 19.22
CA LYS A 551 -4.66 27.73 19.82
C LYS A 551 -3.42 26.83 19.90
N LEU A 552 -2.33 27.31 19.32
CA LEU A 552 -1.03 26.62 19.38
C LEU A 552 -0.43 26.70 20.79
N PRO A 553 0.10 25.59 21.33
CA PRO A 553 1.00 25.63 22.48
C PRO A 553 2.25 26.44 22.17
N SER A 554 2.71 27.27 23.10
CA SER A 554 3.88 28.14 22.91
C SER A 554 5.22 27.40 22.77
N ASP A 555 5.27 26.14 23.19
CA ASP A 555 6.48 25.33 23.38
C ASP A 555 6.43 23.97 22.64
N PHE A 556 5.61 23.86 21.57
CA PHE A 556 5.53 22.61 20.82
C PHE A 556 6.90 22.21 20.21
N ASN A 557 7.19 20.92 20.25
CA ASN A 557 8.46 20.39 19.78
C ASN A 557 8.48 20.22 18.25
N VAL A 558 9.02 21.22 17.54
CA VAL A 558 9.09 21.22 16.06
C VAL A 558 9.85 20.03 15.46
N ASP A 559 10.76 19.40 16.22
CA ASP A 559 11.59 18.28 15.75
C ASP A 559 10.77 17.00 15.46
N GLU A 560 9.53 16.92 15.95
CA GLU A 560 8.60 15.80 15.71
C GLU A 560 7.82 15.93 14.39
N TYR A 561 7.83 17.12 13.80
CA TYR A 561 6.97 17.48 12.66
C TYR A 561 7.76 17.77 11.38
N VAL A 562 9.10 17.84 11.47
CA VAL A 562 9.97 18.22 10.35
C VAL A 562 11.10 17.20 10.21
N SER A 563 11.48 16.88 8.96
CA SER A 563 12.61 15.97 8.72
C SER A 563 13.92 16.54 9.29
N GLN A 564 14.81 15.63 9.70
CA GLN A 564 16.09 15.99 10.33
C GLN A 564 17.00 16.83 9.41
N ARG A 565 16.80 16.75 8.09
CA ARG A 565 17.49 17.60 7.11
C ARG A 565 17.24 19.09 7.37
N TYR A 566 15.99 19.49 7.58
CA TYR A 566 15.64 20.90 7.79
C TYR A 566 15.92 21.35 9.22
N VAL A 567 15.80 20.46 10.21
CA VAL A 567 16.22 20.75 11.59
C VAL A 567 17.70 21.14 11.63
N ARG A 568 18.57 20.39 10.93
CA ARG A 568 20.00 20.68 10.85
C ARG A 568 20.34 21.93 10.03
N LYS A 569 19.52 22.26 9.02
CA LYS A 569 19.71 23.43 8.16
C LYS A 569 19.20 24.74 8.80
N ALA A 570 18.27 24.65 9.75
CA ALA A 570 17.64 25.81 10.36
C ALA A 570 18.64 26.67 11.15
N ARG A 571 18.46 28.00 11.11
CA ARG A 571 19.29 28.96 11.86
C ARG A 571 19.20 28.75 13.37
N SER A 572 18.00 28.47 13.86
CA SER A 572 17.70 28.13 15.25
C SER A 572 16.40 27.34 15.32
N LYS A 573 16.25 26.53 16.37
CA LYS A 573 15.01 25.78 16.63
C LYS A 573 13.80 26.71 16.75
N GLN A 574 13.97 27.85 17.42
CA GLN A 574 12.92 28.86 17.58
C GLN A 574 12.47 29.48 16.24
N ALA A 575 13.40 29.72 15.31
CA ALA A 575 13.06 30.25 13.99
C ALA A 575 12.25 29.23 13.17
N LEU A 576 12.61 27.95 13.24
CA LEU A 576 11.84 26.88 12.59
C LEU A 576 10.46 26.72 13.23
N GLN A 577 10.39 26.75 14.56
CA GLN A 577 9.13 26.71 15.30
C GLN A 577 8.20 27.87 14.93
N GLN A 578 8.73 29.10 14.83
CA GLN A 578 7.96 30.26 14.40
C GLN A 578 7.40 30.08 12.99
N ARG A 579 8.20 29.58 12.05
CA ARG A 579 7.73 29.32 10.68
C ARG A 579 6.60 28.30 10.61
N VAL A 580 6.71 27.23 11.39
CA VAL A 580 5.63 26.23 11.49
C VAL A 580 4.39 26.84 12.14
N ALA A 581 4.54 27.69 13.16
CA ALA A 581 3.43 28.41 13.78
C ALA A 581 2.72 29.36 12.80
N ASP A 582 3.48 30.09 11.99
CA ASP A 582 2.94 31.00 10.96
C ASP A 582 2.16 30.22 9.89
N ALA A 583 2.71 29.09 9.42
CA ALA A 583 2.03 28.22 8.45
C ALA A 583 0.79 27.54 9.07
N HIS A 584 0.81 27.20 10.36
CA HIS A 584 -0.32 26.63 11.07
C HIS A 584 -1.51 27.59 11.14
N ALA A 585 -1.28 28.92 11.11
CA ALA A 585 -2.36 29.90 11.07
C ALA A 585 -3.31 29.69 9.88
N ASN A 586 -2.83 29.14 8.76
CA ASN A 586 -3.63 28.85 7.56
C ASN A 586 -4.47 27.58 7.66
N VAL A 587 -4.16 26.68 8.61
CA VAL A 587 -4.80 25.36 8.73
C VAL A 587 -5.50 25.14 10.08
N ARG A 588 -5.41 26.10 11.01
CA ARG A 588 -5.95 26.02 12.38
C ARG A 588 -7.45 25.74 12.53
N GLN A 589 -8.21 25.82 11.43
CA GLN A 589 -9.66 25.59 11.38
C GLN A 589 -10.03 24.19 10.85
N LEU A 590 -9.07 23.39 10.38
CA LEU A 590 -9.35 22.06 9.84
C LEU A 590 -9.66 21.07 10.97
N SER A 591 -10.59 20.14 10.77
CA SER A 591 -10.72 18.98 11.66
C SER A 591 -9.49 18.06 11.57
N SER A 592 -9.39 17.06 12.46
CA SER A 592 -8.33 16.05 12.39
C SER A 592 -8.35 15.33 11.04
N THR A 593 -9.52 14.85 10.62
CA THR A 593 -9.70 14.14 9.36
C THR A 593 -9.43 15.03 8.15
N GLU A 594 -9.89 16.29 8.16
CA GLU A 594 -9.60 17.25 7.09
C GLU A 594 -8.11 17.55 6.97
N ALA A 595 -7.41 17.75 8.09
CA ALA A 595 -5.97 17.99 8.09
C ALA A 595 -5.19 16.79 7.51
N LYS A 596 -5.58 15.55 7.86
CA LYS A 596 -5.01 14.33 7.27
C LYS A 596 -5.24 14.25 5.76
N LEU A 597 -6.45 14.57 5.29
CA LEU A 597 -6.77 14.58 3.85
C LEU A 597 -5.97 15.65 3.10
N GLN A 598 -5.83 16.85 3.65
CA GLN A 598 -5.01 17.90 3.04
C GLN A 598 -3.53 17.51 3.01
N TYR A 599 -3.04 16.80 4.04
CA TYR A 599 -1.68 16.24 4.04
C TYR A 599 -1.51 15.24 2.89
N ILE A 600 -2.45 14.29 2.73
CA ILE A 600 -2.42 13.30 1.64
C ILE A 600 -2.46 14.03 0.28
N ARG A 601 -3.30 15.04 0.10
CA ARG A 601 -3.37 15.82 -1.15
C ARG A 601 -2.08 16.57 -1.45
N ALA A 602 -1.46 17.19 -0.44
CA ALA A 602 -0.16 17.84 -0.58
C ALA A 602 0.93 16.83 -0.96
N TRP A 603 0.91 15.63 -0.36
CA TRP A 603 1.80 14.54 -0.70
C TRP A 603 1.59 14.00 -2.13
N GLN A 604 0.34 13.88 -2.58
CA GLN A 604 0.00 13.50 -3.95
C GLN A 604 0.42 14.54 -5.00
N ALA A 605 0.57 15.81 -4.59
CA ALA A 605 1.00 16.89 -5.47
C ALA A 605 2.52 16.92 -5.69
N LEU A 606 3.30 16.15 -4.91
CA LEU A 606 4.75 16.09 -5.07
C LEU A 606 5.13 15.44 -6.41
N PRO A 607 6.21 15.91 -7.08
CA PRO A 607 6.61 15.39 -8.40
C PRO A 607 6.93 13.89 -8.44
N GLU A 608 7.51 13.35 -7.37
CA GLU A 608 7.88 11.93 -7.27
C GLU A 608 6.72 11.03 -6.82
N HIS A 609 5.54 11.59 -6.53
CA HIS A 609 4.40 10.81 -6.05
C HIS A 609 4.01 9.71 -7.03
N GLY A 610 3.94 8.48 -6.53
CA GLY A 610 3.62 7.29 -7.32
C GLY A 610 4.73 6.82 -8.25
N MET A 611 5.98 7.22 -8.03
CA MET A 611 7.15 6.67 -8.70
C MET A 611 7.82 5.59 -7.84
N HIS A 612 7.92 4.37 -8.36
CA HIS A 612 8.61 3.25 -7.70
C HIS A 612 9.91 2.92 -8.42
N TYR A 613 11.04 3.12 -7.74
CA TYR A 613 12.36 2.93 -8.33
C TYR A 613 12.83 1.47 -8.28
N PHE A 614 13.48 1.04 -9.37
CA PHE A 614 14.13 -0.25 -9.51
C PHE A 614 15.45 -0.08 -10.24
N ILE A 615 16.49 -0.72 -9.71
CA ILE A 615 17.74 -0.86 -10.43
C ILE A 615 17.60 -2.05 -11.37
N VAL A 616 17.97 -1.87 -12.62
CA VAL A 616 17.82 -2.88 -13.67
C VAL A 616 19.09 -2.99 -14.52
N ARG A 617 19.19 -4.07 -15.28
CA ARG A 617 20.15 -4.23 -16.37
C ARG A 617 19.39 -4.53 -17.66
N PHE A 618 19.48 -3.63 -18.63
CA PHE A 618 18.92 -3.88 -19.96
C PHE A 618 19.71 -4.98 -20.68
N ARG A 619 19.04 -5.77 -21.53
CA ARG A 619 19.67 -6.91 -22.22
C ARG A 619 20.95 -6.56 -22.98
N ASN A 620 20.99 -5.39 -23.62
CA ASN A 620 22.16 -4.89 -24.36
C ASN A 620 23.02 -3.92 -23.53
N GLY A 621 22.69 -3.70 -22.26
CA GLY A 621 23.35 -2.77 -21.36
C GLY A 621 24.39 -3.46 -20.48
N ARG A 622 25.62 -2.93 -20.46
CA ARG A 622 26.68 -3.42 -19.54
C ARG A 622 26.57 -2.83 -18.13
N LYS A 623 26.02 -1.62 -18.01
CA LYS A 623 25.88 -0.90 -16.74
C LYS A 623 24.48 -1.11 -16.16
N ALA A 624 24.37 -0.97 -14.84
CA ALA A 624 23.07 -0.86 -14.20
C ALA A 624 22.43 0.48 -14.55
N ASP A 625 21.12 0.47 -14.73
CA ASP A 625 20.28 1.63 -15.02
C ASP A 625 19.18 1.73 -13.97
N LEU A 626 18.57 2.91 -13.84
CA LEU A 626 17.42 3.16 -12.98
C LEU A 626 16.15 3.21 -13.82
N ILE A 627 15.15 2.42 -13.43
CA ILE A 627 13.78 2.54 -13.93
C ILE A 627 12.86 2.98 -12.80
N GLY A 628 12.06 4.01 -13.05
CA GLY A 628 10.87 4.33 -12.28
C GLY A 628 9.63 3.70 -12.90
N VAL A 629 8.83 3.01 -12.10
CA VAL A 629 7.49 2.51 -12.47
C VAL A 629 6.46 3.44 -11.84
N ALA A 630 5.62 4.05 -12.67
CA ALA A 630 4.53 4.91 -12.23
C ALA A 630 3.18 4.38 -12.75
N ILE A 631 2.09 5.01 -12.32
CA ILE A 631 0.71 4.60 -12.62
C ILE A 631 0.44 4.30 -14.10
N ASN A 632 1.03 5.06 -15.01
CA ASN A 632 0.72 4.98 -16.44
C ASN A 632 1.96 4.81 -17.33
N ARG A 633 3.14 4.62 -16.75
CA ARG A 633 4.41 4.66 -17.48
C ARG A 633 5.59 3.99 -16.76
N LEU A 634 6.60 3.68 -17.55
CA LEU A 634 7.96 3.37 -17.13
C LEU A 634 8.87 4.51 -17.54
N VAL A 635 9.80 4.91 -16.69
CA VAL A 635 10.76 5.98 -16.98
C VAL A 635 12.16 5.44 -16.73
N LYS A 636 13.02 5.42 -17.75
CA LYS A 636 14.47 5.27 -17.56
C LYS A 636 15.03 6.61 -17.10
N MET A 637 15.76 6.59 -15.99
CA MET A 637 16.24 7.78 -15.31
C MET A 637 17.75 7.70 -15.11
N ASN A 638 18.40 8.86 -15.00
CA ASN A 638 19.78 8.93 -14.55
C ASN A 638 19.84 8.66 -13.04
N MET A 639 20.70 7.74 -12.64
CA MET A 639 20.81 7.25 -11.26
C MET A 639 21.37 8.29 -10.29
N ASP A 640 22.15 9.25 -10.77
CA ASP A 640 22.84 10.24 -9.94
C ASP A 640 21.96 11.45 -9.62
N ASN A 641 21.15 11.90 -10.58
CA ASN A 641 20.37 13.14 -10.48
C ASN A 641 18.85 12.97 -10.67
N GLY A 642 18.37 11.77 -10.99
CA GLY A 642 16.95 11.49 -11.19
C GLY A 642 16.35 12.06 -12.49
N GLU A 643 17.16 12.59 -13.39
CA GLU A 643 16.66 13.16 -14.64
C GLU A 643 16.09 12.06 -15.56
N SER A 644 14.91 12.29 -16.13
CA SER A 644 14.28 11.38 -17.09
C SER A 644 15.09 11.30 -18.38
N ILE A 645 15.55 10.11 -18.74
CA ILE A 645 16.28 9.84 -20.00
C ILE A 645 15.29 9.42 -21.08
N LYS A 646 14.37 8.50 -20.76
CA LYS A 646 13.39 7.96 -21.70
C LYS A 646 12.12 7.51 -20.97
N THR A 647 10.96 7.75 -21.57
CA THR A 647 9.65 7.40 -20.99
C THR A 647 8.89 6.47 -21.93
N TRP A 648 8.38 5.36 -21.40
CA TRP A 648 7.49 4.42 -22.07
C TRP A 648 6.12 4.42 -21.41
N ARG A 649 5.05 4.50 -22.20
CA ARG A 649 3.70 4.65 -21.66
C ARG A 649 2.89 3.39 -21.80
N PHE A 650 2.15 3.04 -20.75
CA PHE A 650 1.26 1.87 -20.78
C PHE A 650 0.18 1.98 -21.85
N ALA A 651 -0.23 3.19 -22.25
CA ALA A 651 -1.16 3.40 -23.36
C ALA A 651 -0.65 2.85 -24.71
N ASN A 652 0.67 2.84 -24.92
CA ASN A 652 1.28 2.32 -26.15
C ASN A 652 1.79 0.88 -25.95
N MET A 653 1.51 0.26 -24.80
CA MET A 653 1.98 -1.07 -24.47
C MET A 653 1.02 -2.11 -25.06
N LYS A 654 1.56 -3.03 -25.86
CA LYS A 654 0.79 -4.13 -26.47
C LYS A 654 0.70 -5.33 -25.53
N LYS A 655 1.83 -5.72 -24.92
CA LYS A 655 1.94 -6.81 -23.96
C LYS A 655 3.24 -6.77 -23.19
N TRP A 656 3.29 -7.46 -22.06
CA TRP A 656 4.52 -7.75 -21.33
C TRP A 656 4.55 -9.23 -20.91
N HIS A 657 5.74 -9.78 -20.77
CA HIS A 657 5.94 -11.12 -20.24
C HIS A 657 7.26 -11.20 -19.47
N VAL A 658 7.31 -12.12 -18.51
CA VAL A 658 8.52 -12.42 -17.75
C VAL A 658 9.06 -13.75 -18.24
N ASN A 659 10.34 -13.77 -18.61
CA ASN A 659 11.08 -15.02 -18.72
C ASN A 659 11.66 -15.34 -17.33
N TRP A 660 11.03 -16.29 -16.63
CA TRP A 660 11.40 -16.66 -15.25
C TRP A 660 12.76 -17.34 -15.14
N GLU A 661 13.23 -18.02 -16.19
CA GLU A 661 14.52 -18.73 -16.20
C GLU A 661 15.68 -17.73 -16.14
N ILE A 662 15.68 -16.74 -17.03
CA ILE A 662 16.72 -15.70 -17.05
C ILE A 662 16.33 -14.46 -16.22
N ARG A 663 15.13 -14.43 -15.66
CA ARG A 663 14.54 -13.34 -14.86
C ARG A 663 14.50 -11.99 -15.58
N HIS A 664 14.20 -12.02 -16.87
CA HIS A 664 14.05 -10.81 -17.68
C HIS A 664 12.58 -10.49 -17.88
N LEU A 665 12.24 -9.21 -17.76
CA LEU A 665 10.95 -8.67 -18.13
C LEU A 665 11.08 -8.10 -19.55
N LYS A 666 10.26 -8.58 -20.47
CA LYS A 666 10.16 -8.08 -21.85
C LYS A 666 8.81 -7.43 -22.07
N ILE A 667 8.84 -6.18 -22.53
CA ILE A 667 7.67 -5.33 -22.73
C ILE A 667 7.68 -4.84 -24.17
N GLN A 668 6.55 -5.01 -24.84
CA GLN A 668 6.37 -4.60 -26.23
C GLN A 668 5.51 -3.35 -26.29
N PHE A 669 6.05 -2.28 -26.84
CA PHE A 669 5.33 -1.07 -27.17
C PHE A 669 5.02 -1.00 -28.66
N GLU A 670 4.28 0.03 -29.09
CA GLU A 670 4.00 0.27 -30.51
C GLU A 670 5.26 0.50 -31.33
N ASP A 671 6.18 1.32 -30.82
CA ASP A 671 7.37 1.78 -31.52
C ASP A 671 8.63 0.96 -31.22
N GLU A 672 8.70 0.33 -30.05
CA GLU A 672 9.88 -0.44 -29.63
C GLU A 672 9.59 -1.52 -28.59
N ASP A 673 10.48 -2.51 -28.51
CA ASP A 673 10.51 -3.51 -27.45
C ASP A 673 11.61 -3.18 -26.44
N ILE A 674 11.32 -3.31 -25.14
CA ILE A 674 12.32 -3.21 -24.09
C ILE A 674 12.44 -4.52 -23.33
N GLU A 675 13.66 -4.85 -22.91
CA GLU A 675 13.96 -6.05 -22.15
C GLU A 675 15.03 -5.76 -21.11
N PHE A 676 14.71 -6.05 -19.84
CA PHE A 676 15.62 -5.82 -18.73
C PHE A 676 15.43 -6.83 -17.59
N LYS A 677 16.50 -7.04 -16.81
CA LYS A 677 16.49 -7.82 -15.56
C LYS A 677 16.55 -6.87 -14.36
N PRO A 678 15.59 -6.90 -13.43
CA PRO A 678 15.70 -6.21 -12.16
C PRO A 678 16.86 -6.76 -11.30
N LEU A 679 17.58 -5.84 -10.66
CA LEU A 679 18.74 -6.10 -9.79
C LEU A 679 18.44 -5.79 -8.32
N SER A 680 17.60 -4.78 -8.05
CA SER A 680 17.24 -4.37 -6.68
C SER A 680 16.02 -5.09 -6.09
N ALA A 681 15.28 -5.84 -6.91
CA ALA A 681 14.08 -6.57 -6.52
C ALA A 681 13.88 -7.80 -7.43
N ASP A 682 12.98 -8.69 -7.03
CA ASP A 682 12.56 -9.81 -7.89
C ASP A 682 11.81 -9.29 -9.12
N CYS A 683 12.00 -9.95 -10.27
CA CYS A 683 11.27 -9.67 -11.51
C CYS A 683 9.75 -9.73 -11.33
N LYS A 684 9.26 -10.60 -10.44
CA LYS A 684 7.85 -10.70 -10.06
C LYS A 684 7.32 -9.40 -9.49
N ILE A 685 8.10 -8.69 -8.67
CA ILE A 685 7.66 -7.43 -8.05
C ILE A 685 7.41 -6.37 -9.12
N VAL A 686 8.33 -6.19 -10.07
CA VAL A 686 8.18 -5.22 -11.17
C VAL A 686 6.99 -5.60 -12.07
N HIS A 687 6.83 -6.89 -12.38
CA HIS A 687 5.67 -7.42 -13.11
C HIS A 687 4.34 -7.10 -12.42
N GLU A 688 4.27 -7.27 -11.10
CA GLU A 688 3.07 -6.93 -10.33
C GLU A 688 2.80 -5.43 -10.27
N PHE A 689 3.82 -4.57 -10.21
CA PHE A 689 3.63 -3.13 -10.28
C PHE A 689 2.97 -2.72 -11.59
N ILE A 690 3.44 -3.26 -12.72
CA ILE A 690 2.86 -2.99 -14.05
C ILE A 690 1.41 -3.51 -14.10
N GLY A 691 1.19 -4.78 -13.78
CA GLY A 691 -0.14 -5.40 -13.85
C GLY A 691 -1.15 -4.75 -12.90
N GLY A 692 -0.72 -4.42 -11.68
CA GLY A 692 -1.56 -3.79 -10.66
C GLY A 692 -1.91 -2.34 -10.99
N TYR A 693 -0.98 -1.56 -11.53
CA TYR A 693 -1.32 -0.21 -12.00
C TYR A 693 -2.30 -0.23 -13.18
N ILE A 694 -2.10 -1.13 -14.14
CA ILE A 694 -3.06 -1.33 -15.24
C ILE A 694 -4.44 -1.68 -14.69
N PHE A 695 -4.49 -2.64 -13.76
CA PHE A 695 -5.74 -3.03 -13.08
C PHE A 695 -6.43 -1.84 -12.41
N LEU A 696 -5.69 -1.05 -11.62
CA LEU A 696 -6.26 0.09 -10.89
C LEU A 696 -6.75 1.20 -11.83
N THR A 697 -6.07 1.42 -12.97
CA THR A 697 -6.53 2.42 -13.97
C THR A 697 -7.78 1.99 -14.73
N MET A 698 -8.13 0.70 -14.72
CA MET A 698 -9.39 0.19 -15.30
C MET A 698 -10.59 0.39 -14.38
N ARG A 699 -10.37 0.87 -13.14
CA ARG A 699 -11.46 1.20 -12.21
C ARG A 699 -12.04 2.57 -12.52
N SER A 700 -13.37 2.66 -12.57
CA SER A 700 -14.11 3.93 -12.64
C SER A 700 -15.28 3.89 -11.67
N LYS A 701 -15.68 5.08 -11.17
CA LYS A 701 -16.85 5.24 -10.29
C LYS A 701 -18.15 4.77 -10.96
N GLU A 702 -18.23 4.89 -12.27
CA GLU A 702 -19.44 4.65 -13.07
C GLU A 702 -19.63 3.18 -13.48
N GLN A 703 -18.54 2.39 -13.58
CA GLN A 703 -18.61 1.05 -14.21
C GLN A 703 -18.16 -0.10 -13.31
N ASN A 704 -17.17 0.10 -12.41
CA ASN A 704 -16.47 -1.00 -11.72
C ASN A 704 -16.31 -0.77 -10.21
N GLN A 705 -17.42 -0.86 -9.47
CA GLN A 705 -17.42 -0.74 -8.00
C GLN A 705 -16.96 -2.04 -7.31
N THR A 706 -17.22 -3.20 -7.91
CA THR A 706 -16.77 -4.51 -7.38
C THR A 706 -15.36 -4.87 -7.84
N LEU A 707 -14.59 -5.47 -6.95
CA LEU A 707 -13.21 -5.89 -7.23
C LEU A 707 -13.21 -7.17 -8.08
N ASN A 708 -12.61 -7.11 -9.27
CA ASN A 708 -12.42 -8.29 -10.12
C ASN A 708 -11.10 -9.00 -9.81
N GLU A 709 -11.14 -9.94 -8.85
CA GLU A 709 -9.95 -10.69 -8.41
C GLU A 709 -9.31 -11.53 -9.53
N GLU A 710 -10.12 -12.12 -10.41
CA GLU A 710 -9.64 -12.93 -11.52
C GLU A 710 -8.82 -12.09 -12.50
N LEU A 711 -9.32 -10.90 -12.84
CA LEU A 711 -8.59 -9.96 -13.69
C LEU A 711 -7.31 -9.48 -13.01
N PHE A 712 -7.33 -9.20 -11.70
CA PHE A 712 -6.13 -8.85 -10.95
C PHE A 712 -5.08 -9.95 -11.09
N HIS A 713 -5.42 -11.20 -10.78
CA HIS A 713 -4.48 -12.33 -10.87
C HIS A 713 -4.05 -12.64 -12.31
N LYS A 714 -4.90 -12.37 -13.32
CA LYS A 714 -4.51 -12.48 -14.73
C LYS A 714 -3.41 -11.48 -15.11
N LEU A 715 -3.45 -10.28 -14.54
CA LEU A 715 -2.48 -9.22 -14.80
C LEU A 715 -1.22 -9.37 -13.92
N THR A 716 -1.36 -9.86 -12.69
CA THR A 716 -0.26 -9.90 -11.70
C THR A 716 0.35 -11.28 -11.51
N GLY A 717 -0.35 -12.37 -11.80
CA GLY A 717 0.07 -13.76 -11.53
C GLY A 717 1.27 -14.22 -12.36
N GLY A 718 1.39 -13.71 -13.58
CA GLY A 718 2.32 -14.27 -14.56
C GLY A 718 1.72 -15.56 -15.13
N TRP A 719 1.68 -15.68 -16.46
CA TRP A 719 1.22 -16.90 -17.11
C TRP A 719 2.22 -18.01 -16.76
N GLY A 720 1.78 -18.96 -15.94
CA GLY A 720 2.47 -20.21 -15.61
C GLY A 720 1.93 -21.34 -16.45
#